data_AF-A0A367RWY1-F1
#
_entry.id   AF-A0A367RWY1-F1
#
_cell.length_a   1.000
_cell.length_b   1.000
_cell.length_c   1.000
_cell.angle_alpha   90.00
_cell.angle_beta   90.00
_cell.angle_gamma   90.00
#
_symmetry.space_group_name_H-M   'P 1'
#
loop_
_entity.id
_entity.type
_entity.pdbx_description
1 polymer ?
#
loop_
_entity_poly.entity_id
_entity_poly.type
_entity_poly.pdbx_seq_one_letter_code
_entity_poly.pdbx_strand_id
1 'polypeptide(L)'
;MLITIPSQSTQDLHEQIPSTRLVFIDPKVENYPSLVTGVLPNTSVVILDADQDGIEQISQVLATHQEINSLHIVSHGKSGAIQLGNGWLTRSQLQNYVSQLESWKSRLTGDADILLYGCDVAKGEEGIAFVEQLSQLTGANVAASNNLTGNIEAGGNWNLEVTTGLIKSSLAFPKAVLDRYTTVLAEYKVTNTQDDNSLESLRKAIEQANATIEADTIVFDGNLFTNPQTIKLQSELFISEDLTITGTGKTSLIISGDANDNGNNDLGDTRVFFVSKGNVKLENLTVSGGYAQGGNGGNGISGGGGAAGLGGGLLINDGSVTLKNVTFDGNQAIGGIGGIGGKGGGYGGGGGGSGGNGGNSDGNGGSGGSGGNFGNNGVGGSGGVTAPGGGFGGGGGGGSVSGGGGGYGGGGGGGKDSYGYGGGGGGGNFGGGGGNGSGDIFSGNGGGGGGGAGLGGAVFIRTGSLTLDNATFSNNTALSGTGENPGQGKGGAIFILNQLTNSNGNDQGMPASLPKVISLTATFSTNNALDAENSTFTNGIGENQDNNDVFGTISAPPNTAPSLTGNATLAEIAEDTVNPNGSTITSLFDGNFSDVDPDSSLSGIAVVGNTSDASAQGRWQYSIDGDNWNDIGTVADEIALALSANTKLRFLPVANYNGTPDSLSVHALDNTYSGGFTENNPVTIDTTENGNSTSISADTATISTSISAVNDAPTDLELSANTVNDEAAANTVIGTFNSTDPDQNDIFAYSLVSGIDDTDNNAFTIDGNTLKISRSQTFPKRAIANKIISKLKSVSSSAISYLVYR
;
A
#
# COMPACT_ATOMS: atom_id res chain seq x y z
N MET A 1 -25.22 -44.40 67.55
CA MET A 1 -26.65 -44.04 67.58
C MET A 1 -26.98 -43.66 66.13
N LEU A 2 -27.05 -44.67 65.25
CA LEU A 2 -28.25 -45.42 64.81
C LEU A 2 -28.99 -44.58 63.73
N ILE A 3 -29.10 -44.93 62.43
CA ILE A 3 -29.13 -46.21 61.65
C ILE A 3 -28.89 -45.86 60.13
N THR A 4 -27.92 -46.44 59.37
CA THR A 4 -27.92 -47.66 58.47
C THR A 4 -28.73 -47.51 57.14
N ILE A 5 -28.18 -47.31 55.90
CA ILE A 5 -27.42 -48.15 54.88
C ILE A 5 -28.34 -49.22 54.15
N PRO A 6 -28.23 -49.65 52.85
CA PRO A 6 -28.00 -49.03 51.50
C PRO A 6 -28.67 -49.78 50.26
N SER A 7 -28.21 -49.47 49.02
CA SER A 7 -28.16 -50.28 47.74
C SER A 7 -29.47 -50.49 46.95
N GLN A 8 -29.55 -50.34 45.62
CA GLN A 8 -28.75 -50.81 44.46
C GLN A 8 -29.00 -49.85 43.26
N SER A 9 -28.29 -49.80 42.12
CA SER A 9 -27.10 -50.43 41.54
C SER A 9 -26.62 -49.54 40.38
N THR A 10 -25.33 -49.67 40.10
CA THR A 10 -24.47 -49.16 39.03
C THR A 10 -25.01 -49.12 37.59
N GLN A 11 -24.39 -48.21 36.81
CA GLN A 11 -24.42 -47.92 35.35
C GLN A 11 -25.35 -46.74 34.99
N ASP A 12 -24.91 -45.55 34.55
CA ASP A 12 -23.69 -45.17 33.84
C ASP A 12 -23.09 -43.84 34.36
N LEU A 13 -21.81 -43.88 34.73
CA LEU A 13 -20.94 -42.71 34.76
C LEU A 13 -20.39 -42.52 33.34
N HIS A 14 -20.99 -41.62 32.56
CA HIS A 14 -20.22 -40.81 31.62
C HIS A 14 -20.07 -39.44 32.26
N GLU A 15 -18.90 -39.26 32.84
CA GLU A 15 -18.31 -38.01 33.28
C GLU A 15 -18.49 -36.96 32.18
N GLN A 16 -19.19 -35.84 32.48
CA GLN A 16 -19.29 -34.68 31.60
C GLN A 16 -17.88 -34.11 31.42
N ILE A 17 -17.21 -34.47 30.33
CA ILE A 17 -16.00 -33.78 29.89
C ILE A 17 -16.40 -32.33 29.59
N PRO A 18 -15.69 -31.31 30.11
CA PRO A 18 -15.99 -29.92 29.82
C PRO A 18 -15.87 -29.69 28.30
N SER A 19 -16.94 -29.24 27.66
CA SER A 19 -16.95 -28.99 26.21
C SER A 19 -16.09 -27.77 25.87
N THR A 20 -15.05 -27.91 25.05
CA THR A 20 -14.24 -26.77 24.58
C THR A 20 -14.86 -26.21 23.30
N ARG A 21 -15.45 -25.02 23.40
CA ARG A 21 -16.05 -24.27 22.28
C ARG A 21 -15.21 -23.04 21.94
N LEU A 22 -14.84 -22.92 20.67
CA LEU A 22 -14.13 -21.77 20.12
C LEU A 22 -14.98 -21.06 19.08
N VAL A 23 -15.04 -19.73 19.16
CA VAL A 23 -15.69 -18.86 18.19
C VAL A 23 -14.66 -17.91 17.61
N PHE A 24 -14.47 -17.98 16.31
CA PHE A 24 -13.70 -17.02 15.53
C PHE A 24 -14.68 -16.06 14.86
N ILE A 25 -14.40 -14.77 14.97
CA ILE A 25 -15.22 -13.72 14.36
C ILE A 25 -14.32 -12.87 13.49
N ASP A 26 -14.62 -12.84 12.19
CA ASP A 26 -14.00 -11.91 11.27
C ASP A 26 -14.52 -10.49 11.56
N PRO A 27 -13.66 -9.51 11.82
CA PRO A 27 -14.09 -8.16 12.18
C PRO A 27 -14.77 -7.40 11.04
N LYS A 28 -14.75 -7.92 9.79
CA LYS A 28 -15.45 -7.33 8.65
C LYS A 28 -16.96 -7.56 8.69
N VAL A 29 -17.46 -8.49 9.51
CA VAL A 29 -18.91 -8.63 9.69
C VAL A 29 -19.47 -7.47 10.50
N GLU A 30 -20.59 -6.92 10.03
CA GLU A 30 -21.20 -5.75 10.62
C GLU A 30 -21.54 -5.94 12.11
N ASN A 31 -21.30 -4.94 12.96
CA ASN A 31 -21.62 -4.97 14.39
C ASN A 31 -21.15 -6.26 15.11
N TYR A 32 -20.00 -6.81 14.70
CA TYR A 32 -19.39 -7.96 15.35
C TYR A 32 -19.17 -7.79 16.87
N PRO A 33 -18.97 -6.59 17.46
CA PRO A 33 -18.86 -6.45 18.92
C PRO A 33 -20.12 -6.93 19.67
N SER A 34 -21.30 -6.81 19.06
CA SER A 34 -22.55 -7.34 19.63
C SER A 34 -22.55 -8.88 19.67
N LEU A 35 -21.91 -9.52 18.68
CA LEU A 35 -21.73 -10.97 18.64
C LEU A 35 -20.67 -11.41 19.66
N VAL A 36 -19.54 -10.70 19.75
CA VAL A 36 -18.46 -10.97 20.73
C VAL A 36 -19.00 -10.96 22.16
N THR A 37 -19.79 -9.93 22.52
CA THR A 37 -20.38 -9.81 23.86
C THR A 37 -21.55 -10.76 24.11
N GLY A 38 -22.12 -11.32 23.04
CA GLY A 38 -23.32 -12.14 23.07
C GLY A 38 -23.09 -13.65 22.95
N VAL A 39 -21.85 -14.14 22.96
CA VAL A 39 -21.60 -15.59 22.91
C VAL A 39 -22.16 -16.32 24.14
N LEU A 40 -22.48 -17.61 23.96
CA LEU A 40 -22.88 -18.48 25.07
C LEU A 40 -21.78 -18.55 26.15
N PRO A 41 -22.14 -18.71 27.44
CA PRO A 41 -21.17 -18.94 28.51
C PRO A 41 -20.23 -20.12 28.24
N ASN A 42 -19.02 -20.08 28.80
CA ASN A 42 -17.97 -21.09 28.62
C ASN A 42 -17.53 -21.24 27.14
N THR A 43 -17.50 -20.13 26.41
CA THR A 43 -17.04 -20.06 25.02
C THR A 43 -15.81 -19.16 24.93
N SER A 44 -14.76 -19.63 24.29
CA SER A 44 -13.57 -18.82 23.99
C SER A 44 -13.77 -18.09 22.67
N VAL A 45 -13.64 -16.77 22.67
CA VAL A 45 -13.82 -15.92 21.48
C VAL A 45 -12.48 -15.39 21.01
N VAL A 46 -12.26 -15.46 19.70
CA VAL A 46 -11.10 -14.89 19.01
C VAL A 46 -11.61 -13.96 17.91
N ILE A 47 -11.13 -12.73 17.91
CA ILE A 47 -11.35 -11.79 16.81
C ILE A 47 -10.15 -11.95 15.88
N LEU A 48 -10.40 -12.20 14.60
CA LEU A 48 -9.34 -12.28 13.60
C LEU A 48 -8.76 -10.89 13.33
N ASP A 49 -7.47 -10.82 13.02
CA ASP A 49 -6.85 -9.67 12.42
C ASP A 49 -7.24 -9.62 10.93
N ALA A 50 -7.84 -8.50 10.52
CA ALA A 50 -8.37 -8.27 9.18
C ALA A 50 -7.29 -8.23 8.08
N ASP A 51 -6.03 -8.00 8.47
CA ASP A 51 -4.89 -7.81 7.56
C ASP A 51 -3.99 -9.04 7.45
N GLN A 52 -4.24 -10.08 8.26
CA GLN A 52 -3.47 -11.33 8.25
C GLN A 52 -4.27 -12.49 7.63
N ASP A 53 -3.58 -13.56 7.25
CA ASP A 53 -4.22 -14.78 6.72
C ASP A 53 -5.08 -15.43 7.80
N GLY A 54 -6.38 -15.55 7.57
CA GLY A 54 -7.31 -16.07 8.58
C GLY A 54 -7.13 -17.54 8.91
N ILE A 55 -6.67 -18.39 7.97
CA ILE A 55 -6.45 -19.81 8.23
C ILE A 55 -5.19 -20.01 9.08
N GLU A 56 -4.14 -19.24 8.81
CA GLU A 56 -2.94 -19.25 9.63
C GLU A 56 -3.25 -18.82 11.08
N GLN A 57 -4.01 -17.75 11.27
CA GLN A 57 -4.46 -17.29 12.59
C GLN A 57 -5.27 -18.36 13.35
N ILE A 58 -6.28 -18.97 12.69
CA ILE A 58 -7.07 -20.03 13.31
C ILE A 58 -6.16 -21.20 13.69
N SER A 59 -5.25 -21.61 12.81
CA SER A 59 -4.32 -22.72 13.05
C SER A 59 -3.42 -22.48 14.26
N GLN A 60 -2.90 -21.27 14.42
CA GLN A 60 -2.07 -20.88 15.57
C GLN A 60 -2.84 -20.95 16.89
N VAL A 61 -4.09 -20.49 16.91
CA VAL A 61 -4.95 -20.61 18.09
C VAL A 61 -5.25 -22.07 18.40
N LEU A 62 -5.66 -22.87 17.41
CA LEU A 62 -5.98 -24.28 17.61
C LEU A 62 -4.76 -25.09 18.09
N ALA A 63 -3.54 -24.71 17.72
CA ALA A 63 -2.31 -25.35 18.21
C ALA A 63 -2.12 -25.24 19.72
N THR A 64 -2.72 -24.24 20.37
CA THR A 64 -2.67 -24.02 21.82
C THR A 64 -3.83 -24.68 22.59
N HIS A 65 -4.75 -25.34 21.88
CA HIS A 65 -5.94 -25.98 22.44
C HIS A 65 -5.94 -27.49 22.15
N GLN A 66 -6.72 -28.26 22.92
CA GLN A 66 -6.94 -29.69 22.71
C GLN A 66 -8.40 -30.05 23.00
N GLU A 67 -8.86 -31.18 22.47
CA GLU A 67 -10.21 -31.72 22.70
C GLU A 67 -11.33 -30.71 22.40
N ILE A 68 -11.21 -29.99 21.27
CA ILE A 68 -12.20 -29.01 20.83
C ILE A 68 -13.41 -29.73 20.24
N ASN A 69 -14.59 -29.49 20.82
CA ASN A 69 -15.84 -30.11 20.39
C ASN A 69 -16.55 -29.32 19.29
N SER A 70 -16.39 -28.00 19.30
CA SER A 70 -17.08 -27.14 18.33
C SER A 70 -16.25 -25.92 17.98
N LEU A 71 -16.08 -25.73 16.68
CA LEU A 71 -15.43 -24.58 16.07
C LEU A 71 -16.50 -23.76 15.35
N HIS A 72 -16.64 -22.50 15.72
CA HIS A 72 -17.62 -21.59 15.15
C HIS A 72 -16.86 -20.49 14.41
N ILE A 73 -17.24 -20.20 13.18
CA ILE A 73 -16.59 -19.19 12.35
C ILE A 73 -17.65 -18.24 11.83
N VAL A 74 -17.61 -16.99 12.28
CA VAL A 74 -18.51 -15.91 11.82
C VAL A 74 -17.78 -15.04 10.82
N SER A 75 -18.30 -14.97 9.61
CA SER A 75 -17.71 -14.22 8.52
C SER A 75 -18.75 -13.82 7.48
N HIS A 76 -18.36 -12.98 6.53
CA HIS A 76 -19.07 -12.93 5.25
C HIS A 76 -18.95 -14.26 4.51
N GLY A 77 -19.94 -14.54 3.66
CA GLY A 77 -19.99 -15.77 2.87
C GLY A 77 -20.55 -15.54 1.46
N LYS A 78 -20.21 -16.46 0.57
CA LYS A 78 -20.86 -16.67 -0.75
C LYS A 78 -20.76 -18.15 -1.11
N SER A 79 -21.49 -18.58 -2.14
CA SER A 79 -21.41 -19.96 -2.68
C SER A 79 -19.95 -20.43 -2.80
N GLY A 80 -19.58 -21.43 -1.99
CA GLY A 80 -18.26 -22.06 -2.03
C GLY A 80 -17.12 -21.30 -1.37
N ALA A 81 -17.39 -20.24 -0.59
CA ALA A 81 -16.36 -19.45 0.05
C ALA A 81 -16.79 -18.72 1.34
N ILE A 82 -15.82 -18.50 2.23
CA ILE A 82 -15.93 -17.65 3.43
C ILE A 82 -14.79 -16.63 3.46
N GLN A 83 -15.02 -15.44 4.00
CA GLN A 83 -13.99 -14.40 4.14
C GLN A 83 -13.30 -14.52 5.51
N LEU A 84 -11.98 -14.67 5.55
CA LEU A 84 -11.22 -14.82 6.78
C LEU A 84 -9.95 -13.97 6.75
N GLY A 85 -9.89 -12.97 7.61
CA GLY A 85 -8.79 -12.01 7.67
C GLY A 85 -8.65 -11.25 6.35
N ASN A 86 -7.48 -11.31 5.73
CA ASN A 86 -7.18 -10.60 4.49
C ASN A 86 -7.61 -11.32 3.21
N GLY A 87 -8.21 -12.51 3.30
CA GLY A 87 -8.49 -13.35 2.13
C GLY A 87 -9.86 -14.03 2.14
N TRP A 88 -10.25 -14.52 0.96
CA TRP A 88 -11.33 -15.50 0.84
C TRP A 88 -10.74 -16.90 0.94
N LEU A 89 -11.40 -17.79 1.66
CA LEU A 89 -11.15 -19.23 1.59
C LEU A 89 -12.18 -19.84 0.65
N THR A 90 -11.77 -20.10 -0.59
CA THR A 90 -12.57 -20.81 -1.59
C THR A 90 -12.21 -22.30 -1.66
N ARG A 91 -13.02 -23.08 -2.37
CA ARG A 91 -12.73 -24.50 -2.63
C ARG A 91 -11.37 -24.76 -3.26
N SER A 92 -10.93 -23.94 -4.22
CA SER A 92 -9.60 -24.11 -4.85
C SER A 92 -8.48 -23.79 -3.85
N GLN A 93 -8.67 -22.79 -2.99
CA GLN A 93 -7.68 -22.41 -1.98
C GLN A 93 -7.56 -23.43 -0.84
N LEU A 94 -8.57 -24.25 -0.55
CA LEU A 94 -8.45 -25.35 0.42
C LEU A 94 -7.23 -26.25 0.13
N GLN A 95 -6.82 -26.38 -1.14
CA GLN A 95 -5.65 -27.16 -1.53
C GLN A 95 -4.33 -26.55 -1.04
N ASN A 96 -4.27 -25.23 -0.86
CA ASN A 96 -3.08 -24.54 -0.38
C ASN A 96 -2.92 -24.67 1.14
N TYR A 97 -4.00 -24.98 1.87
CA TYR A 97 -4.03 -25.07 3.32
C TYR A 97 -4.19 -26.50 3.84
N VAL A 98 -3.91 -27.53 3.03
CA VAL A 98 -4.11 -28.93 3.42
C VAL A 98 -3.36 -29.24 4.73
N SER A 99 -2.09 -28.85 4.84
CA SER A 99 -1.29 -29.12 6.04
C SER A 99 -1.88 -28.46 7.29
N GLN A 100 -2.32 -27.20 7.19
CA GLN A 100 -2.97 -26.49 8.29
C GLN A 100 -4.31 -27.16 8.67
N LEU A 101 -5.19 -27.41 7.70
CA LEU A 101 -6.53 -27.97 7.93
C LEU A 101 -6.46 -29.41 8.47
N GLU A 102 -5.52 -30.22 8.00
CA GLU A 102 -5.27 -31.55 8.55
C GLU A 102 -4.69 -31.47 9.97
N SER A 103 -3.92 -30.43 10.29
CA SER A 103 -3.43 -30.23 11.66
C SER A 103 -4.58 -29.96 12.64
N TRP A 104 -5.68 -29.33 12.20
CA TRP A 104 -6.86 -29.08 13.03
C TRP A 104 -7.47 -30.39 13.52
N LYS A 105 -7.49 -31.43 12.68
CA LYS A 105 -8.01 -32.76 13.02
C LYS A 105 -7.38 -33.35 14.28
N SER A 106 -6.09 -33.06 14.53
CA SER A 106 -5.38 -33.53 15.73
C SER A 106 -5.78 -32.81 17.03
N ARG A 107 -6.49 -31.68 16.90
CA ARG A 107 -6.94 -30.82 18.01
C ARG A 107 -8.43 -30.96 18.30
N LEU A 108 -9.21 -31.31 17.26
CA LEU A 108 -10.64 -31.57 17.34
C LEU A 108 -10.94 -32.94 17.95
N THR A 109 -12.06 -33.08 18.67
CA THR A 109 -12.56 -34.41 19.05
C THR A 109 -13.01 -35.18 17.81
N GLY A 110 -13.04 -36.52 17.90
CA GLY A 110 -13.46 -37.38 16.78
C GLY A 110 -14.91 -37.18 16.33
N ASP A 111 -15.68 -36.38 17.07
CA ASP A 111 -17.04 -35.99 16.77
C ASP A 111 -17.28 -34.47 16.78
N ALA A 112 -16.22 -33.69 16.58
CA ALA A 112 -16.31 -32.24 16.57
C ALA A 112 -17.15 -31.72 15.40
N ASP A 113 -17.78 -30.57 15.61
CA ASP A 113 -18.52 -29.85 14.59
C ASP A 113 -17.85 -28.52 14.23
N ILE A 114 -17.89 -28.14 12.95
CA ILE A 114 -17.53 -26.81 12.46
C ILE A 114 -18.80 -26.11 11.96
N LEU A 115 -19.13 -24.95 12.53
CA LEU A 115 -20.30 -24.16 12.16
C LEU A 115 -19.85 -22.87 11.48
N LEU A 116 -20.16 -22.73 10.20
CA LEU A 116 -19.86 -21.56 9.39
C LEU A 116 -21.07 -20.63 9.33
N TYR A 117 -20.98 -19.47 9.98
CA TYR A 117 -21.98 -18.41 9.94
C TYR A 117 -21.57 -17.44 8.82
N GLY A 118 -22.23 -17.53 7.68
CA GLY A 118 -21.99 -16.67 6.53
C GLY A 118 -23.05 -16.92 5.46
N CYS A 119 -23.43 -15.87 4.75
CA CYS A 119 -24.46 -15.96 3.72
C CYS A 119 -24.06 -16.92 2.60
N ASP A 120 -24.99 -17.73 2.10
CA ASP A 120 -24.88 -18.53 0.87
C ASP A 120 -23.68 -19.52 0.79
N VAL A 121 -22.93 -19.76 1.86
CA VAL A 121 -21.67 -20.55 1.86
C VAL A 121 -21.85 -21.93 1.19
N ALA A 122 -22.96 -22.59 1.47
CA ALA A 122 -23.30 -23.92 0.98
C ALA A 122 -24.36 -23.90 -0.14
N LYS A 123 -24.56 -22.76 -0.80
CA LYS A 123 -25.53 -22.63 -1.89
C LYS A 123 -25.03 -23.32 -3.16
N GLY A 124 -25.91 -24.06 -3.82
CA GLY A 124 -25.60 -24.73 -5.09
C GLY A 124 -24.55 -25.85 -4.98
N GLU A 125 -24.20 -26.43 -6.13
CA GLU A 125 -23.25 -27.55 -6.20
C GLU A 125 -21.84 -27.14 -5.73
N GLU A 126 -21.43 -25.90 -6.01
CA GLU A 126 -20.13 -25.37 -5.60
C GLU A 126 -20.03 -25.23 -4.07
N GLY A 127 -21.04 -24.65 -3.43
CA GLY A 127 -21.11 -24.51 -1.98
C GLY A 127 -21.11 -25.85 -1.26
N ILE A 128 -21.91 -26.82 -1.73
CA ILE A 128 -21.93 -28.17 -1.17
C ILE A 128 -20.53 -28.82 -1.25
N ALA A 129 -19.89 -28.74 -2.42
CA ALA A 129 -18.56 -29.33 -2.62
C ALA A 129 -17.47 -28.67 -1.76
N PHE A 130 -17.58 -27.37 -1.49
CA PHE A 130 -16.69 -26.67 -0.56
C PHE A 130 -16.83 -27.21 0.87
N VAL A 131 -18.05 -27.31 1.38
CA VAL A 131 -18.34 -27.80 2.74
C VAL A 131 -17.90 -29.27 2.90
N GLU A 132 -18.15 -30.11 1.89
CA GLU A 132 -17.69 -31.51 1.86
C GLU A 132 -16.17 -31.62 1.91
N GLN A 133 -15.46 -30.83 1.11
CA GLN A 133 -13.99 -30.84 1.08
C GLN A 133 -13.39 -30.35 2.40
N LEU A 134 -13.96 -29.31 3.02
CA LEU A 134 -13.53 -28.83 4.33
C LEU A 134 -13.75 -29.91 5.42
N SER A 135 -14.89 -30.61 5.38
CA SER A 135 -15.19 -31.72 6.27
C SER A 135 -14.18 -32.88 6.11
N GLN A 136 -13.80 -33.21 4.88
CA GLN A 136 -12.81 -34.25 4.61
C GLN A 136 -11.42 -33.90 5.17
N LEU A 137 -10.96 -32.66 4.96
CA LEU A 137 -9.64 -32.20 5.40
C LEU A 137 -9.54 -32.10 6.94
N THR A 138 -10.58 -31.57 7.58
CA THR A 138 -10.59 -31.37 9.03
C THR A 138 -11.03 -32.60 9.82
N GLY A 139 -11.73 -33.54 9.18
CA GLY A 139 -12.32 -34.72 9.81
C GLY A 139 -13.54 -34.42 10.69
N ALA A 140 -14.04 -33.19 10.71
CA ALA A 140 -15.20 -32.75 11.47
C ALA A 140 -16.46 -32.69 10.61
N ASN A 141 -17.65 -32.76 11.24
CA ASN A 141 -18.89 -32.45 10.53
C ASN A 141 -18.97 -30.93 10.33
N VAL A 142 -19.37 -30.47 9.15
CA VAL A 142 -19.47 -29.03 8.86
C VAL A 142 -20.93 -28.66 8.62
N ALA A 143 -21.37 -27.56 9.20
CA ALA A 143 -22.67 -26.93 8.96
C ALA A 143 -22.49 -25.54 8.36
N ALA A 144 -23.27 -25.20 7.35
CA ALA A 144 -23.24 -23.88 6.70
C ALA A 144 -24.61 -23.53 6.09
N SER A 145 -24.87 -22.24 5.87
CA SER A 145 -26.13 -21.78 5.27
C SER A 145 -26.10 -21.85 3.75
N ASN A 146 -27.27 -22.10 3.13
CA ASN A 146 -27.47 -21.99 1.68
C ASN A 146 -28.26 -20.74 1.27
N ASN A 147 -28.52 -19.84 2.21
CA ASN A 147 -29.24 -18.58 2.02
C ASN A 147 -28.62 -17.45 2.87
N LEU A 148 -29.28 -16.30 2.95
CA LEU A 148 -28.82 -15.18 3.77
C LEU A 148 -28.80 -15.55 5.26
N THR A 149 -27.63 -15.45 5.89
CA THR A 149 -27.47 -15.68 7.33
C THR A 149 -27.59 -14.37 8.10
N GLY A 150 -28.54 -14.24 9.03
CA GLY A 150 -28.69 -13.04 9.84
C GLY A 150 -30.13 -12.71 10.22
N ASN A 151 -30.44 -11.42 10.31
CA ASN A 151 -31.73 -10.89 10.74
C ASN A 151 -32.86 -11.24 9.76
N ILE A 152 -34.02 -11.61 10.32
CA ILE A 152 -35.20 -11.99 9.54
C ILE A 152 -35.88 -10.83 8.80
N GLU A 153 -35.85 -9.63 9.37
CA GLU A 153 -36.37 -8.41 8.72
C GLU A 153 -35.49 -7.98 7.53
N ALA A 154 -34.19 -8.33 7.57
CA ALA A 154 -33.25 -8.18 6.45
C ALA A 154 -33.30 -9.37 5.46
N GLY A 155 -34.26 -10.30 5.62
CA GLY A 155 -34.47 -11.43 4.72
C GLY A 155 -33.58 -12.66 5.00
N GLY A 156 -32.79 -12.65 6.07
CA GLY A 156 -31.95 -13.76 6.49
C GLY A 156 -32.54 -14.64 7.58
N ASN A 157 -31.82 -15.68 7.97
CA ASN A 157 -32.08 -16.43 9.19
C ASN A 157 -30.78 -17.03 9.74
N TRP A 158 -30.77 -17.61 10.94
CA TRP A 158 -29.55 -18.17 11.53
C TRP A 158 -29.43 -19.69 11.40
N ASN A 159 -30.21 -20.30 10.50
CA ASN A 159 -30.14 -21.73 10.26
C ASN A 159 -28.96 -22.05 9.34
N LEU A 160 -28.31 -23.17 9.63
CA LEU A 160 -27.25 -23.73 8.81
C LEU A 160 -27.81 -25.00 8.15
N GLU A 161 -28.43 -24.84 6.98
CA GLU A 161 -29.28 -25.87 6.36
C GLU A 161 -28.49 -27.04 5.76
N VAL A 162 -27.23 -26.81 5.41
CA VAL A 162 -26.39 -27.82 4.75
C VAL A 162 -25.40 -28.37 5.76
N THR A 163 -25.34 -29.71 5.86
CA THR A 163 -24.48 -30.42 6.80
C THR A 163 -23.82 -31.62 6.14
N THR A 164 -22.56 -31.93 6.50
CA THR A 164 -21.85 -33.13 6.00
C THR A 164 -22.01 -34.36 6.91
N GLY A 165 -22.73 -34.20 8.02
CA GLY A 165 -22.97 -35.24 9.02
C GLY A 165 -23.92 -34.75 10.12
N LEU A 166 -24.01 -35.49 11.23
CA LEU A 166 -24.86 -35.11 12.36
C LEU A 166 -24.20 -34.00 13.19
N ILE A 167 -24.75 -32.80 13.16
CA ILE A 167 -24.34 -31.67 13.99
C ILE A 167 -24.91 -31.84 15.40
N LYS A 168 -24.02 -31.94 16.39
CA LYS A 168 -24.37 -32.10 17.82
C LYS A 168 -24.35 -30.79 18.57
N SER A 169 -23.60 -29.83 18.04
CA SER A 169 -23.35 -28.53 18.66
C SER A 169 -24.51 -27.56 18.42
N SER A 170 -24.92 -26.84 19.47
CA SER A 170 -25.81 -25.70 19.34
C SER A 170 -25.10 -24.52 18.67
N LEU A 171 -25.86 -23.54 18.13
CA LEU A 171 -25.27 -22.27 17.71
C LEU A 171 -24.49 -21.59 18.86
N ALA A 172 -23.50 -20.77 18.51
CA ALA A 172 -22.66 -20.06 19.49
C ALA A 172 -23.39 -18.95 20.26
N PHE A 173 -24.54 -18.49 19.75
CA PHE A 173 -25.23 -17.30 20.23
C PHE A 173 -26.65 -17.63 20.72
N PRO A 174 -27.08 -17.07 21.87
CA PRO A 174 -28.48 -17.13 22.28
C PRO A 174 -29.39 -16.43 21.28
N LYS A 175 -30.64 -16.91 21.17
CA LYS A 175 -31.66 -16.31 20.28
C LYS A 175 -31.83 -14.80 20.49
N ALA A 176 -31.74 -14.30 21.72
CA ALA A 176 -31.86 -12.87 22.00
C ALA A 176 -30.75 -12.01 21.39
N VAL A 177 -29.55 -12.57 21.18
CA VAL A 177 -28.43 -11.88 20.51
C VAL A 177 -28.67 -11.90 19.00
N LEU A 178 -29.04 -13.06 18.47
CA LEU A 178 -29.37 -13.26 17.06
C LEU A 178 -30.54 -12.39 16.58
N ASP A 179 -31.56 -12.20 17.42
CA ASP A 179 -32.72 -11.35 17.15
C ASP A 179 -32.37 -9.84 17.24
N ARG A 180 -31.30 -9.47 17.96
CA ARG A 180 -30.82 -8.08 18.09
C ARG A 180 -29.83 -7.67 17.01
N TYR A 181 -29.17 -8.64 16.38
CA TYR A 181 -28.34 -8.39 15.22
C TYR A 181 -29.24 -7.90 14.08
N THR A 182 -28.98 -6.71 13.53
CA THR A 182 -29.93 -6.01 12.65
C THR A 182 -29.77 -6.31 11.17
N THR A 183 -28.68 -6.96 10.77
CA THR A 183 -28.31 -7.12 9.36
C THR A 183 -28.06 -8.58 8.99
N VAL A 184 -27.50 -8.84 7.81
CA VAL A 184 -27.10 -10.17 7.34
C VAL A 184 -25.60 -10.22 7.13
N LEU A 185 -25.02 -11.41 7.20
CA LEU A 185 -23.59 -11.66 7.00
C LEU A 185 -23.21 -11.65 5.50
N ALA A 186 -23.82 -10.77 4.70
CA ALA A 186 -23.62 -10.66 3.25
C ALA A 186 -22.70 -9.49 2.91
N GLU A 187 -21.90 -9.66 1.86
CA GLU A 187 -21.19 -8.56 1.21
C GLU A 187 -22.20 -7.71 0.40
N TYR A 188 -22.00 -6.39 0.32
CA TYR A 188 -22.82 -5.52 -0.54
C TYR A 188 -22.47 -5.76 -2.01
N LYS A 189 -23.11 -6.76 -2.62
CA LYS A 189 -22.85 -7.15 -3.99
C LYS A 189 -23.87 -6.57 -4.97
N VAL A 190 -23.38 -5.73 -5.88
CA VAL A 190 -24.16 -5.19 -7.00
C VAL A 190 -24.26 -6.24 -8.10
N THR A 191 -25.49 -6.58 -8.50
CA THR A 191 -25.76 -7.67 -9.45
C THR A 191 -26.63 -7.25 -10.63
N ASN A 192 -26.96 -5.96 -10.74
CA ASN A 192 -27.62 -5.38 -11.91
C ASN A 192 -27.02 -4.00 -12.27
N THR A 193 -27.51 -3.42 -13.36
CA THR A 193 -27.10 -2.08 -13.83
C THR A 193 -28.16 -1.01 -13.62
N GLN A 194 -29.25 -1.35 -12.91
CA GLN A 194 -30.35 -0.42 -12.67
C GLN A 194 -29.96 0.58 -11.59
N ASP A 195 -30.34 1.84 -11.77
CA ASP A 195 -30.24 2.85 -10.72
C ASP A 195 -31.60 3.03 -10.05
N ASP A 196 -31.97 2.03 -9.27
CA ASP A 196 -33.20 1.99 -8.49
C ASP A 196 -32.90 1.64 -7.02
N ASN A 197 -33.94 1.51 -6.19
CA ASN A 197 -33.80 1.09 -4.80
C ASN A 197 -33.93 -0.44 -4.62
N SER A 198 -33.67 -1.24 -5.66
CA SER A 198 -33.61 -2.71 -5.55
C SER A 198 -32.36 -3.14 -4.78
N LEU A 199 -32.41 -4.27 -4.07
CA LEU A 199 -31.27 -4.75 -3.25
C LEU A 199 -30.04 -5.07 -4.09
N GLU A 200 -30.23 -5.30 -5.38
CA GLU A 200 -29.21 -5.65 -6.36
C GLU A 200 -28.47 -4.45 -6.97
N SER A 201 -28.95 -3.22 -6.71
CA SER A 201 -28.42 -1.99 -7.30
C SER A 201 -27.25 -1.38 -6.52
N LEU A 202 -26.42 -0.60 -7.23
CA LEU A 202 -25.35 0.18 -6.59
C LEU A 202 -25.90 1.23 -5.62
N ARG A 203 -27.00 1.90 -5.98
CA ARG A 203 -27.62 2.90 -5.11
C ARG A 203 -28.04 2.30 -3.78
N LYS A 204 -28.66 1.13 -3.79
CA LYS A 204 -29.10 0.49 -2.56
C LYS A 204 -27.94 0.01 -1.71
N ALA A 205 -26.89 -0.53 -2.34
CA ALA A 205 -25.67 -0.91 -1.66
C ALA A 205 -25.02 0.27 -0.92
N ILE A 206 -24.93 1.45 -1.56
CA ILE A 206 -24.42 2.68 -0.92
C ILE A 206 -25.36 3.18 0.19
N GLU A 207 -26.68 3.13 -0.01
CA GLU A 207 -27.66 3.51 1.02
C GLU A 207 -27.51 2.65 2.27
N GLN A 208 -27.28 1.34 2.12
CA GLN A 208 -27.06 0.43 3.23
C GLN A 208 -25.72 0.68 3.92
N ALA A 209 -24.65 0.91 3.15
CA ALA A 209 -23.34 1.25 3.71
C ALA A 209 -23.39 2.54 4.55
N ASN A 210 -24.06 3.58 4.05
CA ASN A 210 -24.26 4.83 4.79
C ASN A 210 -25.07 4.67 6.10
N ALA A 211 -25.80 3.57 6.28
CA ALA A 211 -26.56 3.31 7.50
C ALA A 211 -25.68 2.77 8.64
N THR A 212 -24.42 2.43 8.35
CA THR A 212 -23.44 1.92 9.31
C THR A 212 -22.29 2.92 9.50
N ILE A 213 -21.63 2.87 10.65
CA ILE A 213 -20.46 3.71 10.95
C ILE A 213 -19.14 3.00 10.66
N GLU A 214 -19.19 1.71 10.35
CA GLU A 214 -18.01 0.88 10.11
C GLU A 214 -17.64 0.93 8.63
N ALA A 215 -16.40 0.57 8.30
CA ALA A 215 -15.96 0.59 6.91
C ALA A 215 -16.60 -0.55 6.11
N ASP A 216 -17.39 -0.18 5.10
CA ASP A 216 -18.10 -1.13 4.24
C ASP A 216 -17.37 -1.36 2.91
N THR A 217 -17.58 -2.52 2.30
CA THR A 217 -17.07 -2.84 0.95
C THR A 217 -18.20 -3.24 0.03
N ILE A 218 -18.31 -2.53 -1.10
CA ILE A 218 -19.21 -2.83 -2.21
C ILE A 218 -18.40 -3.48 -3.33
N VAL A 219 -18.88 -4.61 -3.81
CA VAL A 219 -18.31 -5.31 -4.97
C VAL A 219 -19.37 -5.55 -6.03
N PHE A 220 -18.93 -5.94 -7.22
CA PHE A 220 -19.80 -6.16 -8.37
C PHE A 220 -19.76 -7.62 -8.83
N ASP A 221 -20.83 -8.08 -9.47
CA ASP A 221 -20.86 -9.40 -10.08
C ASP A 221 -19.85 -9.54 -11.22
N GLY A 222 -18.78 -10.31 -10.98
CA GLY A 222 -17.72 -10.54 -11.96
C GLY A 222 -18.17 -11.16 -13.28
N ASN A 223 -19.33 -11.83 -13.34
CA ASN A 223 -19.88 -12.39 -14.58
C ASN A 223 -20.71 -11.36 -15.37
N LEU A 224 -21.44 -10.48 -14.68
CA LEU A 224 -22.19 -9.41 -15.33
C LEU A 224 -21.23 -8.38 -15.93
N PHE A 225 -20.22 -8.00 -15.15
CA PHE A 225 -19.25 -6.97 -15.48
C PHE A 225 -17.94 -7.56 -16.03
N THR A 226 -18.00 -8.71 -16.73
CA THR A 226 -16.86 -9.21 -17.55
C THR A 226 -16.82 -8.56 -18.93
N ASN A 227 -17.98 -8.10 -19.42
CA ASN A 227 -18.11 -7.24 -20.59
C ASN A 227 -18.37 -5.80 -20.14
N PRO A 228 -18.03 -4.76 -20.93
CA PRO A 228 -18.35 -3.38 -20.60
C PRO A 228 -19.84 -3.20 -20.29
N GLN A 229 -20.14 -2.76 -19.07
CA GLN A 229 -21.47 -2.41 -18.61
C GLN A 229 -21.46 -0.99 -18.06
N THR A 230 -22.58 -0.30 -18.25
CA THR A 230 -22.79 1.05 -17.73
C THR A 230 -23.95 1.05 -16.74
N ILE A 231 -23.69 1.50 -15.51
CA ILE A 231 -24.71 1.88 -14.55
C ILE A 231 -25.03 3.35 -14.82
N LYS A 232 -26.24 3.63 -15.33
CA LYS A 232 -26.69 4.99 -15.63
C LYS A 232 -27.47 5.53 -14.46
N LEU A 233 -26.99 6.62 -13.88
CA LEU A 233 -27.59 7.21 -12.70
C LEU A 233 -28.73 8.15 -13.07
N GLN A 234 -29.82 8.08 -12.32
CA GLN A 234 -30.93 9.04 -12.34
C GLN A 234 -30.67 10.23 -11.40
N SER A 235 -29.78 10.04 -10.42
CA SER A 235 -29.39 11.08 -9.47
C SER A 235 -28.02 10.79 -8.85
N GLU A 236 -27.45 11.78 -8.19
CA GLU A 236 -26.17 11.66 -7.49
C GLU A 236 -26.13 10.50 -6.47
N LEU A 237 -24.99 9.81 -6.39
CA LEU A 237 -24.67 8.85 -5.35
C LEU A 237 -24.03 9.56 -4.16
N PHE A 238 -24.73 9.58 -3.04
CA PHE A 238 -24.29 10.23 -1.80
C PHE A 238 -23.57 9.23 -0.90
N ILE A 239 -22.33 9.54 -0.50
CA ILE A 239 -21.51 8.74 0.42
C ILE A 239 -21.28 9.57 1.67
N SER A 240 -21.67 9.04 2.82
CA SER A 240 -21.57 9.74 4.10
C SER A 240 -20.76 9.02 5.16
N GLU A 241 -20.31 7.79 4.94
CA GLU A 241 -19.51 7.03 5.91
C GLU A 241 -18.35 6.33 5.19
N ASP A 242 -17.52 5.58 5.93
CA ASP A 242 -16.35 4.90 5.39
C ASP A 242 -16.77 3.81 4.38
N LEU A 243 -16.24 3.87 3.15
CA LEU A 243 -16.74 3.04 2.05
C LEU A 243 -15.65 2.70 1.03
N THR A 244 -15.49 1.42 0.73
CA THR A 244 -14.72 0.94 -0.42
C THR A 244 -15.64 0.43 -1.52
N ILE A 245 -15.49 0.93 -2.75
CA ILE A 245 -16.17 0.42 -3.94
C ILE A 245 -15.12 -0.22 -4.85
N THR A 246 -15.13 -1.55 -4.93
CA THR A 246 -14.18 -2.31 -5.75
C THR A 246 -14.85 -2.78 -7.04
N GLY A 247 -14.59 -2.05 -8.12
CA GLY A 247 -15.04 -2.39 -9.47
C GLY A 247 -14.32 -3.59 -10.09
N THR A 248 -14.82 -4.05 -11.24
CA THR A 248 -14.25 -5.21 -11.97
C THR A 248 -13.21 -4.83 -13.03
N GLY A 249 -12.95 -3.53 -13.22
CA GLY A 249 -11.98 -3.00 -14.18
C GLY A 249 -12.51 -1.75 -14.90
N LYS A 250 -11.61 -0.79 -15.17
CA LYS A 250 -11.96 0.50 -15.81
C LYS A 250 -12.66 0.39 -17.17
N THR A 251 -12.41 -0.68 -17.92
CA THR A 251 -13.10 -0.94 -19.20
C THR A 251 -14.41 -1.71 -19.05
N SER A 252 -14.60 -2.37 -17.91
CA SER A 252 -15.69 -3.31 -17.69
C SER A 252 -16.84 -2.71 -16.89
N LEU A 253 -16.54 -1.81 -15.96
CA LEU A 253 -17.52 -1.10 -15.15
C LEU A 253 -17.43 0.42 -15.40
N ILE A 254 -18.52 0.97 -15.93
CA ILE A 254 -18.72 2.41 -16.12
C ILE A 254 -19.88 2.85 -15.25
N ILE A 255 -19.70 3.89 -14.46
CA ILE A 255 -20.75 4.55 -13.69
C ILE A 255 -20.95 5.93 -14.32
N SER A 256 -22.11 6.13 -14.93
CA SER A 256 -22.38 7.28 -15.78
C SER A 256 -23.41 8.23 -15.17
N GLY A 257 -23.10 9.52 -15.21
CA GLY A 257 -24.02 10.61 -14.88
C GLY A 257 -24.95 11.04 -16.04
N ASP A 258 -24.76 10.48 -17.25
CA ASP A 258 -25.64 10.67 -18.41
C ASP A 258 -26.98 9.98 -18.16
N ALA A 259 -27.85 10.70 -17.46
CA ALA A 259 -29.10 10.17 -16.92
C ALA A 259 -30.19 10.10 -17.99
N ASN A 260 -30.11 10.98 -18.99
CA ASN A 260 -31.08 11.06 -20.07
C ASN A 260 -30.68 10.20 -21.30
N ASP A 261 -29.49 9.59 -21.26
CA ASP A 261 -28.95 8.64 -22.25
C ASP A 261 -28.83 9.23 -23.65
N ASN A 262 -28.45 10.50 -23.74
CA ASN A 262 -28.32 11.21 -25.01
C ASN A 262 -26.86 11.32 -25.49
N GLY A 263 -25.90 10.90 -24.65
CA GLY A 263 -24.47 10.91 -24.95
C GLY A 263 -23.81 12.28 -24.88
N ASN A 264 -24.52 13.31 -24.40
CA ASN A 264 -24.01 14.66 -24.20
C ASN A 264 -24.24 15.08 -22.75
N ASN A 265 -23.22 15.65 -22.11
CA ASN A 265 -23.36 16.19 -20.77
C ASN A 265 -24.19 17.48 -20.80
N ASP A 266 -25.45 17.40 -20.42
CA ASP A 266 -26.38 18.52 -20.53
C ASP A 266 -27.45 18.56 -19.41
N LEU A 267 -28.42 19.47 -19.59
CA LEU A 267 -29.55 19.60 -18.68
C LEU A 267 -30.42 18.34 -18.73
N GLY A 268 -30.32 17.55 -17.67
CA GLY A 268 -30.97 16.25 -17.57
C GLY A 268 -30.07 15.22 -16.90
N ASP A 269 -28.77 15.48 -16.89
CA ASP A 269 -27.73 14.65 -16.28
C ASP A 269 -27.44 15.03 -14.84
N THR A 270 -26.61 14.21 -14.18
CA THR A 270 -26.32 14.33 -12.76
C THR A 270 -24.84 14.19 -12.44
N ARG A 271 -24.43 14.74 -11.30
CA ARG A 271 -23.12 14.43 -10.72
C ARG A 271 -23.08 12.97 -10.35
N VAL A 272 -21.96 12.27 -10.56
CA VAL A 272 -21.89 10.85 -10.23
C VAL A 272 -21.80 10.62 -8.71
N PHE A 273 -20.78 11.19 -8.06
CA PHE A 273 -20.53 10.99 -6.63
C PHE A 273 -20.46 12.29 -5.83
N PHE A 274 -21.03 12.25 -4.63
CA PHE A 274 -20.80 13.24 -3.57
C PHE A 274 -20.35 12.54 -2.29
N VAL A 275 -19.12 12.84 -1.87
CA VAL A 275 -18.55 12.38 -0.61
C VAL A 275 -18.72 13.48 0.42
N SER A 276 -19.57 13.23 1.41
CA SER A 276 -19.83 14.16 2.50
C SER A 276 -18.71 14.19 3.53
N LYS A 277 -18.24 12.99 3.93
CA LYS A 277 -17.15 12.67 4.86
C LYS A 277 -16.74 11.20 4.68
N GLY A 278 -15.78 10.73 5.49
CA GLY A 278 -15.39 9.32 5.60
C GLY A 278 -14.10 8.98 4.85
N ASN A 279 -13.60 7.76 5.06
CA ASN A 279 -12.51 7.15 4.31
C ASN A 279 -13.09 6.38 3.12
N VAL A 280 -13.04 7.00 1.94
CA VAL A 280 -13.66 6.46 0.71
C VAL A 280 -12.59 5.96 -0.25
N LYS A 281 -12.74 4.74 -0.76
CA LYS A 281 -11.89 4.17 -1.81
C LYS A 281 -12.73 3.82 -3.01
N LEU A 282 -12.36 4.34 -4.17
CA LEU A 282 -12.93 3.94 -5.45
C LEU A 282 -11.86 3.19 -6.22
N GLU A 283 -12.15 1.95 -6.63
CA GLU A 283 -11.16 1.10 -7.28
C GLU A 283 -11.70 0.49 -8.59
N ASN A 284 -10.84 0.40 -9.61
CA ASN A 284 -11.07 -0.39 -10.82
C ASN A 284 -12.40 -0.08 -11.56
N LEU A 285 -12.71 1.19 -11.78
CA LEU A 285 -13.94 1.62 -12.44
C LEU A 285 -13.73 2.88 -13.30
N THR A 286 -14.69 3.18 -14.17
CA THR A 286 -14.77 4.47 -14.88
C THR A 286 -15.94 5.28 -14.37
N VAL A 287 -15.71 6.57 -14.12
CA VAL A 287 -16.71 7.61 -13.84
C VAL A 287 -16.85 8.47 -15.08
N SER A 288 -18.02 8.48 -15.70
CA SER A 288 -18.22 9.19 -16.96
C SER A 288 -19.48 10.04 -17.01
N GLY A 289 -19.53 10.99 -17.94
CA GLY A 289 -20.76 11.72 -18.26
C GLY A 289 -21.35 12.51 -17.10
N GLY A 290 -20.59 12.74 -16.03
CA GLY A 290 -21.06 13.46 -14.86
C GLY A 290 -21.28 14.93 -15.18
N TYR A 291 -22.40 15.50 -14.73
CA TYR A 291 -22.78 16.89 -14.98
C TYR A 291 -23.17 17.63 -13.70
N ALA A 292 -22.47 18.73 -13.41
CA ALA A 292 -22.76 19.59 -12.26
C ALA A 292 -22.87 21.07 -12.67
N GLN A 293 -24.09 21.59 -12.75
CA GLN A 293 -24.34 23.02 -12.99
C GLN A 293 -24.82 23.74 -11.72
N GLY A 294 -24.23 24.90 -11.42
CA GLY A 294 -24.74 25.77 -10.36
C GLY A 294 -26.10 26.38 -10.72
N GLY A 295 -26.99 26.55 -9.74
CA GLY A 295 -28.28 27.21 -9.94
C GLY A 295 -28.14 28.63 -10.52
N ASN A 296 -29.05 28.99 -11.42
CA ASN A 296 -29.11 30.32 -12.01
C ASN A 296 -29.61 31.34 -10.97
N GLY A 297 -29.14 32.59 -11.08
CA GLY A 297 -29.69 33.72 -10.34
C GLY A 297 -31.09 34.08 -10.81
N GLY A 298 -31.93 34.47 -9.87
CA GLY A 298 -33.28 34.95 -10.12
C GLY A 298 -33.29 36.34 -10.75
N ASN A 299 -34.23 36.58 -11.66
CA ASN A 299 -34.47 37.87 -12.26
C ASN A 299 -35.16 38.81 -11.25
N GLY A 300 -34.89 40.10 -11.34
CA GLY A 300 -35.56 41.10 -10.51
C GLY A 300 -35.25 42.51 -10.97
N ILE A 301 -35.50 43.50 -10.11
CA ILE A 301 -35.05 44.86 -10.45
C ILE A 301 -33.54 44.89 -10.65
N SER A 302 -32.83 44.18 -9.79
CA SER A 302 -31.45 43.76 -9.98
C SER A 302 -31.40 42.24 -9.91
N GLY A 303 -30.61 41.62 -10.77
CA GLY A 303 -30.52 40.16 -10.87
C GLY A 303 -29.72 39.54 -9.72
N GLY A 304 -30.11 38.37 -9.25
CA GLY A 304 -29.27 37.57 -8.36
C GLY A 304 -28.08 36.97 -9.10
N GLY A 305 -26.99 36.67 -8.39
CA GLY A 305 -25.83 35.99 -8.97
C GLY A 305 -26.08 34.50 -9.22
N GLY A 306 -25.38 33.91 -10.19
CA GLY A 306 -25.37 32.46 -10.43
C GLY A 306 -24.51 31.71 -9.40
N ALA A 307 -24.86 30.47 -9.08
CA ALA A 307 -24.08 29.59 -8.20
C ALA A 307 -22.93 28.89 -8.95
N ALA A 308 -21.97 28.33 -8.22
CA ALA A 308 -20.88 27.54 -8.79
C ALA A 308 -21.33 26.11 -9.18
N GLY A 309 -20.82 25.62 -10.30
CA GLY A 309 -20.81 24.19 -10.62
C GLY A 309 -19.51 23.56 -10.10
N LEU A 310 -19.62 22.49 -9.34
CA LEU A 310 -18.50 21.87 -8.62
C LEU A 310 -18.47 20.38 -8.94
N GLY A 311 -17.36 19.86 -9.49
CA GLY A 311 -17.11 18.41 -9.62
C GLY A 311 -18.18 17.68 -10.42
N GLY A 312 -18.05 17.57 -11.75
CA GLY A 312 -19.03 16.85 -12.57
C GLY A 312 -19.09 15.35 -12.26
N GLY A 313 -17.93 14.72 -12.03
CA GLY A 313 -17.84 13.31 -11.68
C GLY A 313 -17.90 13.09 -10.17
N LEU A 314 -17.05 13.78 -9.41
CA LEU A 314 -16.89 13.59 -7.97
C LEU A 314 -16.75 14.92 -7.26
N LEU A 315 -17.51 15.07 -6.17
CA LEU A 315 -17.36 16.16 -5.23
C LEU A 315 -16.98 15.63 -3.86
N ILE A 316 -15.86 16.11 -3.33
CA ILE A 316 -15.36 15.78 -1.99
C ILE A 316 -15.59 16.98 -1.10
N ASN A 317 -16.63 16.91 -0.27
CA ASN A 317 -16.95 17.96 0.68
C ASN A 317 -16.01 17.91 1.90
N ASP A 318 -15.70 16.71 2.39
CA ASP A 318 -14.74 16.39 3.44
C ASP A 318 -14.36 14.90 3.39
N GLY A 319 -13.42 14.46 4.22
CA GLY A 319 -12.98 13.07 4.32
C GLY A 319 -11.70 12.76 3.54
N SER A 320 -11.31 11.49 3.51
CA SER A 320 -10.13 10.99 2.80
C SER A 320 -10.57 10.10 1.65
N VAL A 321 -10.23 10.48 0.41
CA VAL A 321 -10.61 9.73 -0.79
C VAL A 321 -9.37 9.16 -1.48
N THR A 322 -9.41 7.88 -1.82
CA THR A 322 -8.39 7.24 -2.67
C THR A 322 -9.02 6.78 -3.97
N LEU A 323 -8.41 7.17 -5.09
CA LEU A 323 -8.77 6.75 -6.44
C LEU A 323 -7.71 5.77 -6.93
N LYS A 324 -8.04 4.47 -7.01
CA LYS A 324 -7.11 3.42 -7.42
C LYS A 324 -7.50 2.80 -8.75
N ASN A 325 -6.70 2.98 -9.79
CA ASN A 325 -7.00 2.49 -11.13
C ASN A 325 -8.40 2.93 -11.62
N VAL A 326 -8.72 4.21 -11.41
CA VAL A 326 -10.00 4.83 -11.77
C VAL A 326 -9.81 5.77 -12.95
N THR A 327 -10.75 5.74 -13.90
CA THR A 327 -10.81 6.73 -14.99
C THR A 327 -11.96 7.71 -14.75
N PHE A 328 -11.70 9.00 -14.90
CA PHE A 328 -12.73 10.03 -15.05
C PHE A 328 -12.74 10.51 -16.50
N ASP A 329 -13.80 10.20 -17.24
CA ASP A 329 -13.91 10.52 -18.67
C ASP A 329 -15.13 11.37 -18.98
N GLY A 330 -14.90 12.52 -19.63
CA GLY A 330 -15.99 13.35 -20.15
C GLY A 330 -16.94 13.84 -19.06
N ASN A 331 -16.44 14.26 -17.90
CA ASN A 331 -17.24 14.89 -16.84
C ASN A 331 -17.21 16.42 -16.96
N GLN A 332 -18.26 17.10 -16.51
CA GLN A 332 -18.42 18.54 -16.71
C GLN A 332 -18.95 19.28 -15.48
N ALA A 333 -18.32 20.42 -15.16
CA ALA A 333 -18.78 21.38 -14.15
C ALA A 333 -19.02 22.76 -14.78
N ILE A 334 -20.20 23.35 -14.55
CA ILE A 334 -20.62 24.62 -15.18
C ILE A 334 -21.17 25.60 -14.14
N GLY A 335 -20.71 26.85 -14.17
CA GLY A 335 -21.32 27.91 -13.37
C GLY A 335 -22.76 28.25 -13.79
N GLY A 336 -23.58 28.66 -12.82
CA GLY A 336 -24.92 29.16 -13.04
C GLY A 336 -24.93 30.53 -13.72
N ILE A 337 -25.98 30.81 -14.46
CA ILE A 337 -26.18 32.08 -15.16
C ILE A 337 -26.66 33.14 -14.16
N GLY A 338 -26.10 34.35 -14.21
CA GLY A 338 -26.56 35.50 -13.44
C GLY A 338 -27.95 35.98 -13.91
N GLY A 339 -28.78 36.39 -12.96
CA GLY A 339 -30.11 36.91 -13.22
C GLY A 339 -30.09 38.24 -13.97
N ILE A 340 -31.15 38.52 -14.71
CA ILE A 340 -31.30 39.76 -15.49
C ILE A 340 -31.82 40.89 -14.58
N GLY A 341 -31.23 42.08 -14.71
CA GLY A 341 -31.70 43.32 -14.09
C GLY A 341 -32.80 44.01 -14.91
N GLY A 342 -33.82 44.52 -14.23
CA GLY A 342 -35.01 45.15 -14.81
C GLY A 342 -35.07 46.68 -14.61
N LYS A 343 -36.22 47.28 -14.95
CA LYS A 343 -36.53 48.71 -14.76
C LYS A 343 -37.60 48.92 -13.69
N GLY A 344 -37.53 50.04 -12.94
CA GLY A 344 -38.57 50.47 -11.99
C GLY A 344 -38.22 50.33 -10.50
N GLY A 345 -39.23 50.45 -9.63
CA GLY A 345 -39.13 50.26 -8.18
C GLY A 345 -39.59 48.85 -7.77
N GLY A 346 -38.83 48.16 -6.92
CA GLY A 346 -39.10 46.79 -6.49
C GLY A 346 -37.95 46.22 -5.67
N TYR A 347 -37.93 44.91 -5.44
CA TYR A 347 -36.82 44.18 -4.78
C TYR A 347 -36.03 43.37 -5.81
N GLY A 348 -34.77 43.03 -5.55
CA GLY A 348 -33.98 42.20 -6.46
C GLY A 348 -34.35 40.72 -6.42
N GLY A 349 -33.83 39.95 -7.37
CA GLY A 349 -33.99 38.50 -7.46
C GLY A 349 -33.08 37.76 -6.47
N GLY A 350 -33.42 36.53 -6.10
CA GLY A 350 -32.55 35.71 -5.26
C GLY A 350 -31.35 35.19 -6.03
N GLY A 351 -30.22 34.95 -5.35
CA GLY A 351 -29.07 34.26 -5.92
C GLY A 351 -29.35 32.77 -6.12
N GLY A 352 -28.68 32.15 -7.08
CA GLY A 352 -28.69 30.71 -7.25
C GLY A 352 -28.04 30.00 -6.07
N GLY A 353 -28.51 28.80 -5.75
CA GLY A 353 -27.84 27.87 -4.84
C GLY A 353 -27.25 26.69 -5.60
N SER A 354 -26.40 25.90 -4.95
CA SER A 354 -25.85 24.68 -5.54
C SER A 354 -26.90 23.60 -5.80
N GLY A 355 -28.09 23.70 -5.19
CA GLY A 355 -29.21 22.76 -5.35
C GLY A 355 -30.42 23.34 -6.08
N GLY A 356 -30.36 24.60 -6.55
CA GLY A 356 -31.48 25.17 -7.28
C GLY A 356 -31.35 26.64 -7.63
N ASN A 357 -32.19 27.09 -8.56
CA ASN A 357 -32.21 28.48 -9.03
C ASN A 357 -32.73 29.44 -7.95
N GLY A 358 -32.26 30.68 -8.00
CA GLY A 358 -32.81 31.78 -7.22
C GLY A 358 -34.22 32.14 -7.69
N GLY A 359 -35.07 32.54 -6.75
CA GLY A 359 -36.41 33.01 -7.02
C GLY A 359 -36.41 34.35 -7.76
N ASN A 360 -37.29 34.49 -8.74
CA ASN A 360 -37.54 35.78 -9.37
C ASN A 360 -38.27 36.73 -8.39
N SER A 361 -38.15 38.03 -8.62
CA SER A 361 -38.84 39.05 -7.82
C SER A 361 -40.08 39.58 -8.51
N ASP A 362 -41.25 39.30 -7.92
CA ASP A 362 -42.55 39.86 -8.33
C ASP A 362 -42.99 41.04 -7.44
N GLY A 363 -42.04 41.69 -6.77
CA GLY A 363 -42.31 42.84 -5.89
C GLY A 363 -42.20 42.56 -4.38
N ASN A 364 -41.78 41.36 -3.96
CA ASN A 364 -41.53 41.01 -2.55
C ASN A 364 -40.11 40.45 -2.26
N GLY A 365 -39.19 40.57 -3.20
CA GLY A 365 -37.83 40.02 -3.10
C GLY A 365 -37.81 38.54 -3.45
N GLY A 366 -36.88 38.14 -4.31
CA GLY A 366 -36.74 36.74 -4.70
C GLY A 366 -36.15 35.90 -3.57
N SER A 367 -36.69 34.70 -3.31
CA SER A 367 -36.04 33.75 -2.38
C SER A 367 -34.68 33.30 -2.93
N GLY A 368 -33.71 33.06 -2.04
CA GLY A 368 -32.47 32.40 -2.44
C GLY A 368 -32.71 30.97 -2.94
N GLY A 369 -31.87 30.50 -3.86
CA GLY A 369 -31.89 29.10 -4.30
C GLY A 369 -31.47 28.16 -3.17
N SER A 370 -32.06 26.97 -3.13
CA SER A 370 -31.74 25.95 -2.13
C SER A 370 -30.27 25.50 -2.21
N GLY A 371 -29.69 25.15 -1.07
CA GLY A 371 -28.41 24.42 -1.04
C GLY A 371 -28.60 22.99 -1.52
N GLY A 372 -27.58 22.44 -2.18
CA GLY A 372 -27.55 21.01 -2.51
C GLY A 372 -27.17 20.14 -1.30
N ASN A 373 -26.60 18.95 -1.56
CA ASN A 373 -26.11 18.01 -0.53
C ASN A 373 -24.96 18.55 0.35
N PHE A 374 -24.54 19.80 0.13
CA PHE A 374 -23.66 20.62 0.97
C PHE A 374 -24.29 21.15 2.27
N GLY A 375 -25.56 20.83 2.53
CA GLY A 375 -26.33 21.45 3.62
C GLY A 375 -26.63 22.93 3.36
N ASN A 376 -26.92 23.70 4.43
CA ASN A 376 -27.27 25.12 4.33
C ASN A 376 -26.14 26.03 3.81
N ASN A 377 -24.93 25.50 3.64
CA ASN A 377 -23.77 26.26 3.19
C ASN A 377 -23.83 26.61 1.70
N GLY A 378 -24.62 25.90 0.88
CA GLY A 378 -24.73 26.13 -0.57
C GLY A 378 -25.89 27.04 -0.99
N VAL A 379 -26.56 27.69 -0.03
CA VAL A 379 -27.80 28.45 -0.27
C VAL A 379 -27.49 29.79 -0.93
N GLY A 380 -28.31 30.18 -1.91
CA GLY A 380 -28.22 31.50 -2.55
C GLY A 380 -28.74 32.61 -1.64
N GLY A 381 -28.25 33.84 -1.81
CA GLY A 381 -28.75 35.00 -1.07
C GLY A 381 -30.17 35.37 -1.48
N SER A 382 -31.04 35.76 -0.54
CA SER A 382 -32.34 36.31 -0.90
C SER A 382 -32.22 37.70 -1.55
N GLY A 383 -33.12 38.02 -2.48
CA GLY A 383 -33.23 39.33 -3.07
C GLY A 383 -33.88 40.32 -2.12
N GLY A 384 -33.56 41.61 -2.27
CA GLY A 384 -34.02 42.62 -1.32
C GLY A 384 -33.68 44.05 -1.71
N VAL A 385 -33.66 44.94 -0.73
CA VAL A 385 -33.17 46.33 -0.88
C VAL A 385 -31.65 46.34 -0.73
N THR A 386 -31.17 45.81 0.39
CA THR A 386 -29.78 45.41 0.61
C THR A 386 -29.80 43.90 0.72
N ALA A 387 -29.30 43.23 -0.32
CA ALA A 387 -29.41 41.79 -0.42
C ALA A 387 -28.25 41.09 0.31
N PRO A 388 -28.51 40.01 1.05
CA PRO A 388 -27.46 39.17 1.62
C PRO A 388 -26.64 38.47 0.53
N GLY A 389 -25.39 38.13 0.89
CA GLY A 389 -24.54 37.28 0.08
C GLY A 389 -24.99 35.81 0.09
N GLY A 390 -24.47 35.03 -0.85
CA GLY A 390 -24.65 33.58 -0.88
C GLY A 390 -23.67 32.86 0.05
N GLY A 391 -23.98 31.61 0.41
CA GLY A 391 -23.02 30.71 1.06
C GLY A 391 -22.00 30.13 0.07
N PHE A 392 -21.13 29.22 0.49
CA PHE A 392 -20.15 28.52 -0.34
C PHE A 392 -20.75 27.98 -1.64
N GLY A 393 -20.26 28.44 -2.79
CA GLY A 393 -20.82 28.10 -4.10
C GLY A 393 -22.17 28.77 -4.42
N GLY A 394 -22.82 29.46 -3.49
CA GLY A 394 -24.07 30.18 -3.69
C GLY A 394 -23.87 31.59 -4.28
N GLY A 395 -24.77 32.00 -5.17
CA GLY A 395 -24.83 33.35 -5.71
C GLY A 395 -25.39 34.36 -4.70
N GLY A 396 -24.94 35.61 -4.79
CA GLY A 396 -25.47 36.71 -3.97
C GLY A 396 -26.86 37.16 -4.43
N GLY A 397 -27.70 37.63 -3.51
CA GLY A 397 -29.00 38.18 -3.86
C GLY A 397 -28.89 39.52 -4.60
N GLY A 398 -29.81 39.80 -5.52
CA GLY A 398 -29.95 41.10 -6.15
C GLY A 398 -30.57 42.12 -5.20
N GLY A 399 -30.02 43.34 -5.19
CA GLY A 399 -30.46 44.41 -4.30
C GLY A 399 -30.89 45.67 -5.03
N SER A 400 -31.99 46.29 -4.61
CA SER A 400 -32.43 47.58 -5.19
C SER A 400 -31.51 48.75 -4.85
N VAL A 401 -30.63 48.58 -3.86
CA VAL A 401 -29.56 49.51 -3.47
C VAL A 401 -28.21 48.80 -3.56
N SER A 402 -28.02 47.71 -2.81
CA SER A 402 -26.77 46.97 -2.81
C SER A 402 -27.00 45.47 -3.00
N GLY A 403 -26.36 44.92 -4.03
CA GLY A 403 -26.33 43.47 -4.26
C GLY A 403 -25.48 42.75 -3.22
N GLY A 404 -25.84 41.52 -2.92
CA GLY A 404 -25.06 40.64 -2.05
C GLY A 404 -23.85 40.09 -2.77
N GLY A 405 -22.74 39.90 -2.05
CA GLY A 405 -21.57 39.21 -2.59
C GLY A 405 -21.84 37.73 -2.85
N GLY A 406 -21.24 37.16 -3.90
CA GLY A 406 -21.25 35.71 -4.08
C GLY A 406 -20.44 35.01 -2.97
N GLY A 407 -20.82 33.81 -2.57
CA GLY A 407 -19.89 32.95 -1.83
C GLY A 407 -18.84 32.36 -2.77
N TYR A 408 -17.92 31.53 -2.27
CA TYR A 408 -16.78 31.05 -3.08
C TYR A 408 -17.23 30.40 -4.41
N GLY A 409 -16.78 30.94 -5.54
CA GLY A 409 -17.20 30.54 -6.88
C GLY A 409 -18.58 31.04 -7.33
N GLY A 410 -19.40 31.60 -6.43
CA GLY A 410 -20.69 32.18 -6.74
C GLY A 410 -20.58 33.60 -7.30
N GLY A 411 -21.49 33.96 -8.20
CA GLY A 411 -21.61 35.30 -8.76
C GLY A 411 -22.20 36.30 -7.76
N GLY A 412 -21.80 37.57 -7.88
CA GLY A 412 -22.38 38.67 -7.12
C GLY A 412 -23.76 39.07 -7.62
N GLY A 413 -24.65 39.47 -6.73
CA GLY A 413 -25.95 40.03 -7.10
C GLY A 413 -25.81 41.45 -7.65
N GLY A 414 -26.64 41.81 -8.62
CA GLY A 414 -26.69 43.17 -9.16
C GLY A 414 -27.20 44.19 -8.12
N GLY A 415 -26.83 45.45 -8.32
CA GLY A 415 -27.26 46.58 -7.48
C GLY A 415 -27.69 47.79 -8.28
N LYS A 416 -28.02 48.90 -7.60
CA LYS A 416 -28.14 50.23 -8.21
C LYS A 416 -27.17 51.18 -7.53
N ASP A 417 -26.36 51.88 -8.32
CA ASP A 417 -25.58 53.00 -7.78
C ASP A 417 -26.43 54.27 -7.80
N SER A 418 -27.11 54.54 -6.68
CA SER A 418 -27.89 55.75 -6.48
C SER A 418 -27.10 56.76 -5.64
N TYR A 419 -26.61 57.82 -6.29
CA TYR A 419 -25.87 58.92 -5.66
C TYR A 419 -24.53 58.52 -4.99
N GLY A 420 -23.86 57.47 -5.47
CA GLY A 420 -22.58 57.02 -4.92
C GLY A 420 -22.68 56.14 -3.67
N TYR A 421 -23.89 55.67 -3.35
CA TYR A 421 -24.17 54.74 -2.26
C TYR A 421 -24.81 53.46 -2.82
N GLY A 422 -24.23 52.31 -2.52
CA GLY A 422 -24.68 51.00 -3.04
C GLY A 422 -23.87 50.53 -4.25
N GLY A 423 -24.37 49.51 -4.94
CA GLY A 423 -23.67 48.86 -6.06
C GLY A 423 -23.89 47.35 -6.12
N GLY A 424 -23.43 46.74 -7.21
CA GLY A 424 -23.39 45.29 -7.37
C GLY A 424 -22.46 44.65 -6.35
N GLY A 425 -22.82 43.45 -5.91
CA GLY A 425 -21.99 42.65 -5.02
C GLY A 425 -20.76 42.12 -5.76
N GLY A 426 -19.65 41.99 -5.04
CA GLY A 426 -18.45 41.33 -5.58
C GLY A 426 -18.72 39.84 -5.88
N GLY A 427 -18.13 39.32 -6.96
CA GLY A 427 -18.11 37.88 -7.20
C GLY A 427 -17.27 37.18 -6.13
N GLY A 428 -17.58 35.92 -5.83
CA GLY A 428 -16.79 35.15 -4.89
C GLY A 428 -15.61 34.49 -5.60
N ASN A 429 -14.40 35.01 -5.43
CA ASN A 429 -13.19 34.58 -6.14
C ASN A 429 -13.40 34.43 -7.66
N PHE A 430 -13.63 33.20 -8.11
CA PHE A 430 -13.81 32.80 -9.51
C PHE A 430 -15.21 33.13 -10.07
N GLY A 431 -16.14 33.56 -9.22
CA GLY A 431 -17.45 34.05 -9.65
C GLY A 431 -17.37 35.46 -10.23
N GLY A 432 -18.27 35.77 -11.16
CA GLY A 432 -18.37 37.10 -11.75
C GLY A 432 -19.02 38.11 -10.80
N GLY A 433 -18.58 39.37 -10.83
CA GLY A 433 -19.22 40.45 -10.08
C GLY A 433 -20.62 40.81 -10.58
N GLY A 434 -21.47 41.31 -9.69
CA GLY A 434 -22.76 41.89 -10.05
C GLY A 434 -22.60 43.26 -10.72
N GLY A 435 -23.53 43.59 -11.60
CA GLY A 435 -23.57 44.86 -12.32
C GLY A 435 -24.06 46.03 -11.48
N ASN A 436 -23.62 47.23 -11.88
CA ASN A 436 -24.12 48.49 -11.34
C ASN A 436 -25.21 49.06 -12.26
N GLY A 437 -26.45 49.03 -11.76
CA GLY A 437 -27.55 49.74 -12.38
C GLY A 437 -27.39 51.26 -12.35
N SER A 438 -28.02 51.96 -13.29
CA SER A 438 -27.94 53.42 -13.45
C SER A 438 -29.31 54.09 -13.23
N GLY A 439 -29.30 55.27 -12.61
CA GLY A 439 -30.50 56.09 -12.38
C GLY A 439 -31.00 56.06 -10.93
N ASP A 440 -32.13 56.72 -10.67
CA ASP A 440 -32.68 56.80 -9.31
C ASP A 440 -33.36 55.48 -8.88
N ILE A 441 -33.63 55.35 -7.58
CA ILE A 441 -34.14 54.12 -6.96
C ILE A 441 -35.48 53.67 -7.59
N PHE A 442 -36.29 54.61 -8.09
CA PHE A 442 -37.67 54.38 -8.53
C PHE A 442 -37.83 54.17 -10.05
N SER A 443 -36.93 54.72 -10.85
CA SER A 443 -37.02 54.71 -12.32
C SER A 443 -35.74 54.23 -13.02
N GLY A 444 -34.63 54.11 -12.30
CA GLY A 444 -33.36 53.58 -12.80
C GLY A 444 -33.39 52.09 -13.14
N ASN A 445 -32.49 51.70 -14.04
CA ASN A 445 -32.22 50.30 -14.39
C ASN A 445 -31.40 49.66 -13.27
N GLY A 446 -31.74 48.47 -12.81
CA GLY A 446 -30.85 47.69 -11.94
C GLY A 446 -29.81 46.90 -12.73
N GLY A 447 -28.67 46.61 -12.11
CA GLY A 447 -27.63 45.79 -12.71
C GLY A 447 -27.98 44.31 -12.79
N GLY A 448 -27.39 43.60 -13.75
CA GLY A 448 -27.48 42.13 -13.81
C GLY A 448 -26.67 41.44 -12.71
N GLY A 449 -26.99 40.18 -12.44
CA GLY A 449 -26.17 39.33 -11.59
C GLY A 449 -24.93 38.83 -12.35
N GLY A 450 -23.85 38.58 -11.62
CA GLY A 450 -22.67 37.90 -12.16
C GLY A 450 -22.90 36.39 -12.34
N GLY A 451 -22.16 35.79 -13.26
CA GLY A 451 -22.16 34.34 -13.47
C GLY A 451 -21.39 33.61 -12.38
N GLY A 452 -21.78 32.36 -12.10
CA GLY A 452 -21.01 31.47 -11.22
C GLY A 452 -19.80 30.87 -11.92
N ALA A 453 -18.93 30.21 -11.17
CA ALA A 453 -17.75 29.52 -11.67
C ALA A 453 -18.04 28.04 -11.96
N GLY A 454 -17.30 27.44 -12.89
CA GLY A 454 -17.21 25.98 -13.05
C GLY A 454 -15.87 25.51 -12.53
N LEU A 455 -15.86 24.68 -11.49
CA LEU A 455 -14.64 24.29 -10.76
C LEU A 455 -14.53 22.76 -10.74
N GLY A 456 -13.49 22.22 -11.35
CA GLY A 456 -13.21 20.79 -11.31
C GLY A 456 -14.18 20.03 -12.22
N GLY A 457 -13.88 19.94 -13.52
CA GLY A 457 -14.79 19.28 -14.47
C GLY A 457 -15.05 17.82 -14.08
N ALA A 458 -14.03 17.09 -13.65
CA ALA A 458 -14.18 15.80 -12.99
C ALA A 458 -14.34 15.92 -11.48
N VAL A 459 -13.34 16.45 -10.79
CA VAL A 459 -13.22 16.40 -9.33
C VAL A 459 -13.14 17.78 -8.74
N PHE A 460 -13.99 18.04 -7.73
CA PHE A 460 -13.83 19.19 -6.84
C PHE A 460 -13.55 18.71 -5.42
N ILE A 461 -12.48 19.19 -4.80
CA ILE A 461 -12.18 18.91 -3.39
C ILE A 461 -12.17 20.20 -2.56
N ARG A 462 -13.01 20.20 -1.51
CA ARG A 462 -13.22 21.33 -0.60
C ARG A 462 -12.27 21.32 0.59
N THR A 463 -12.15 20.18 1.28
CA THR A 463 -11.25 19.93 2.41
C THR A 463 -10.99 18.42 2.51
N GLY A 464 -10.13 17.98 3.42
CA GLY A 464 -9.77 16.58 3.60
C GLY A 464 -8.59 16.17 2.72
N SER A 465 -8.60 14.96 2.18
CA SER A 465 -7.51 14.46 1.35
C SER A 465 -7.96 13.67 0.13
N LEU A 466 -7.15 13.73 -0.93
CA LEU A 466 -7.30 12.94 -2.15
C LEU A 466 -5.97 12.29 -2.52
N THR A 467 -5.98 10.97 -2.69
CA THR A 467 -4.84 10.19 -3.20
C THR A 467 -5.17 9.65 -4.58
N LEU A 468 -4.30 9.94 -5.56
CA LEU A 468 -4.39 9.46 -6.92
C LEU A 468 -3.40 8.31 -7.13
N ASP A 469 -3.91 7.09 -7.28
CA ASP A 469 -3.14 5.88 -7.54
C ASP A 469 -3.59 5.30 -8.89
N ASN A 470 -2.78 5.51 -9.93
CA ASN A 470 -3.09 5.13 -11.30
C ASN A 470 -4.44 5.69 -11.78
N ALA A 471 -4.73 6.94 -11.42
CA ALA A 471 -5.93 7.63 -11.86
C ALA A 471 -5.76 8.23 -13.26
N THR A 472 -6.78 8.14 -14.11
CA THR A 472 -6.77 8.71 -15.47
C THR A 472 -7.87 9.77 -15.57
N PHE A 473 -7.55 10.95 -16.10
CA PHE A 473 -8.50 12.02 -16.35
C PHE A 473 -8.47 12.41 -17.83
N SER A 474 -9.56 12.12 -18.53
CA SER A 474 -9.72 12.42 -19.96
C SER A 474 -10.98 13.22 -20.27
N ASN A 475 -10.89 14.16 -21.23
CA ASN A 475 -12.05 14.88 -21.79
C ASN A 475 -12.92 15.65 -20.77
N ASN A 476 -12.42 15.90 -19.56
CA ASN A 476 -13.21 16.58 -18.53
C ASN A 476 -13.17 18.10 -18.74
N THR A 477 -14.28 18.79 -18.46
CA THR A 477 -14.46 20.20 -18.81
C THR A 477 -14.99 21.05 -17.66
N ALA A 478 -14.36 22.20 -17.41
CA ALA A 478 -14.83 23.23 -16.48
C ALA A 478 -15.20 24.53 -17.22
N LEU A 479 -16.46 24.98 -17.10
CA LEU A 479 -17.00 26.16 -17.80
C LEU A 479 -17.56 27.21 -16.84
N SER A 480 -17.34 28.48 -17.15
CA SER A 480 -17.99 29.59 -16.44
C SER A 480 -19.50 29.65 -16.68
N GLY A 481 -20.23 30.17 -15.71
CA GLY A 481 -21.56 30.72 -15.92
C GLY A 481 -21.50 32.13 -16.52
N THR A 482 -22.51 32.47 -17.33
CA THR A 482 -22.63 33.81 -17.94
C THR A 482 -23.37 34.76 -17.00
N GLY A 483 -23.29 36.07 -17.25
CA GLY A 483 -23.95 37.09 -16.44
C GLY A 483 -23.49 38.48 -16.87
N GLU A 484 -23.74 39.49 -16.05
CA GLU A 484 -23.17 40.83 -16.27
C GLU A 484 -21.65 40.76 -16.42
N ASN A 485 -21.02 40.10 -15.44
CA ASN A 485 -19.66 39.62 -15.55
C ASN A 485 -19.71 38.09 -15.50
N PRO A 486 -19.08 37.37 -16.45
CA PRO A 486 -19.01 35.92 -16.39
C PRO A 486 -18.15 35.48 -15.19
N GLY A 487 -18.42 34.27 -14.68
CA GLY A 487 -17.48 33.61 -13.77
C GLY A 487 -16.30 33.01 -14.54
N GLN A 488 -15.58 32.09 -13.93
CA GLN A 488 -14.43 31.41 -14.53
C GLN A 488 -14.60 29.89 -14.55
N GLY A 489 -13.98 29.23 -15.52
CA GLY A 489 -13.79 27.78 -15.57
C GLY A 489 -12.37 27.40 -15.16
N LYS A 490 -12.19 26.64 -14.07
CA LYS A 490 -10.87 26.25 -13.54
C LYS A 490 -10.77 24.75 -13.27
N GLY A 491 -9.62 24.16 -13.61
CA GLY A 491 -9.31 22.74 -13.39
C GLY A 491 -10.26 21.82 -14.15
N GLY A 492 -10.01 21.57 -15.43
CA GLY A 492 -10.88 20.73 -16.27
C GLY A 492 -10.99 19.31 -15.73
N ALA A 493 -9.90 18.76 -15.19
CA ALA A 493 -9.93 17.54 -14.41
C ALA A 493 -10.22 17.85 -12.93
N ILE A 494 -9.29 18.49 -12.22
CA ILE A 494 -9.33 18.61 -10.76
C ILE A 494 -9.28 20.08 -10.34
N PHE A 495 -10.18 20.48 -9.44
CA PHE A 495 -10.07 21.73 -8.70
C PHE A 495 -9.86 21.46 -7.22
N ILE A 496 -8.77 22.02 -6.69
CA ILE A 496 -8.35 21.91 -5.30
C ILE A 496 -8.52 23.26 -4.64
N LEU A 497 -9.34 23.33 -3.59
CA LEU A 497 -9.49 24.58 -2.83
C LEU A 497 -8.12 25.02 -2.30
N ASN A 498 -7.71 26.26 -2.61
CA ASN A 498 -6.37 26.77 -2.28
C ASN A 498 -6.38 27.95 -1.30
N GLN A 499 -7.55 28.32 -0.77
CA GLN A 499 -7.70 29.42 0.18
C GLN A 499 -8.89 29.20 1.12
N LEU A 500 -8.82 29.81 2.31
CA LEU A 500 -9.83 29.68 3.38
C LEU A 500 -10.74 30.90 3.48
N THR A 501 -10.46 31.95 2.70
CA THR A 501 -11.22 33.19 2.68
C THR A 501 -11.55 33.57 1.24
N ASN A 502 -12.61 34.34 1.08
CA ASN A 502 -13.09 34.84 -0.18
C ASN A 502 -12.54 36.25 -0.45
N SER A 503 -12.15 36.53 -1.68
CA SER A 503 -11.58 37.84 -2.07
C SER A 503 -12.55 39.01 -1.88
N ASN A 504 -13.86 38.75 -1.89
CA ASN A 504 -14.89 39.75 -1.65
C ASN A 504 -15.26 39.91 -0.16
N GLY A 505 -14.60 39.19 0.76
CA GLY A 505 -14.85 39.21 2.20
C GLY A 505 -16.06 38.39 2.68
N ASN A 506 -16.77 37.71 1.78
CA ASN A 506 -17.87 36.81 2.14
C ASN A 506 -17.37 35.37 2.34
N ASP A 507 -16.90 35.08 3.55
CA ASP A 507 -16.32 33.77 3.95
C ASP A 507 -17.39 32.74 4.38
N GLN A 508 -18.68 33.00 4.13
CA GLN A 508 -19.76 32.11 4.53
C GLN A 508 -19.59 30.71 3.91
N GLY A 509 -19.51 29.70 4.78
CA GLY A 509 -19.39 28.29 4.37
C GLY A 509 -18.00 27.88 3.87
N MET A 510 -16.97 28.73 3.98
CA MET A 510 -15.58 28.30 3.75
C MET A 510 -15.15 27.23 4.77
N PRO A 511 -14.30 26.26 4.40
CA PRO A 511 -13.79 25.27 5.34
C PRO A 511 -12.79 25.87 6.32
N ALA A 512 -12.50 25.13 7.40
CA ALA A 512 -11.48 25.51 8.38
C ALA A 512 -10.05 25.12 7.96
N SER A 513 -9.92 24.20 7.00
CA SER A 513 -8.64 23.65 6.52
C SER A 513 -8.65 23.47 5.01
N LEU A 514 -7.48 23.58 4.40
CA LEU A 514 -7.29 23.29 2.98
C LEU A 514 -7.12 21.78 2.76
N PRO A 515 -7.57 21.25 1.61
CA PRO A 515 -7.36 19.87 1.27
C PRO A 515 -5.90 19.56 0.92
N LYS A 516 -5.52 18.29 1.09
CA LYS A 516 -4.23 17.74 0.66
C LYS A 516 -4.43 16.76 -0.49
N VAL A 517 -3.74 16.98 -1.60
CA VAL A 517 -3.80 16.05 -2.76
C VAL A 517 -2.41 15.47 -3.03
N ILE A 518 -2.33 14.15 -3.08
CA ILE A 518 -1.12 13.38 -3.39
C ILE A 518 -1.38 12.58 -4.66
N SER A 519 -0.41 12.56 -5.57
CA SER A 519 -0.45 11.70 -6.76
C SER A 519 0.71 10.72 -6.75
N LEU A 520 0.42 9.44 -6.56
CA LEU A 520 1.36 8.34 -6.81
C LEU A 520 1.59 8.22 -8.30
N THR A 521 0.49 8.08 -9.05
CA THR A 521 0.47 8.11 -10.52
C THR A 521 -0.87 8.67 -11.00
N ALA A 522 -0.82 9.72 -11.82
CA ALA A 522 -2.00 10.28 -12.47
C ALA A 522 -1.68 10.62 -13.92
N THR A 523 -2.64 10.37 -14.81
CA THR A 523 -2.51 10.72 -16.23
C THR A 523 -3.62 11.68 -16.62
N PHE A 524 -3.24 12.74 -17.34
CA PHE A 524 -4.15 13.77 -17.80
C PHE A 524 -4.08 13.89 -19.31
N SER A 525 -5.22 13.97 -19.97
CA SER A 525 -5.31 14.10 -21.42
C SER A 525 -6.60 14.83 -21.79
N THR A 526 -6.53 15.70 -22.79
CA THR A 526 -7.72 16.31 -23.43
C THR A 526 -8.72 17.01 -22.48
N ASN A 527 -8.35 17.30 -21.23
CA ASN A 527 -9.19 18.09 -20.34
C ASN A 527 -9.16 19.56 -20.74
N ASN A 528 -10.15 20.32 -20.32
CA ASN A 528 -10.30 21.72 -20.70
C ASN A 528 -10.86 22.57 -19.54
N ALA A 529 -10.25 23.71 -19.29
CA ALA A 529 -10.79 24.73 -18.41
C ALA A 529 -10.81 26.08 -19.14
N LEU A 530 -11.98 26.73 -19.16
CA LEU A 530 -12.21 27.93 -19.98
C LEU A 530 -11.20 29.06 -19.71
N ASP A 531 -10.81 29.22 -18.44
CA ASP A 531 -9.99 30.34 -17.97
C ASP A 531 -8.64 29.86 -17.42
N ALA A 532 -8.12 28.72 -17.89
CA ALA A 532 -6.79 28.25 -17.50
C ALA A 532 -5.69 29.27 -17.86
N GLU A 533 -4.75 29.52 -16.96
CA GLU A 533 -3.61 30.43 -17.20
C GLU A 533 -2.52 29.81 -18.11
N ASN A 534 -2.70 28.55 -18.52
CA ASN A 534 -1.79 27.78 -19.38
C ASN A 534 -0.36 27.68 -18.78
N SER A 535 -0.26 27.50 -17.46
CA SER A 535 1.02 27.32 -16.77
C SER A 535 1.73 26.04 -17.24
N THR A 536 3.05 26.13 -17.50
CA THR A 536 3.89 25.10 -18.14
C THR A 536 4.22 23.87 -17.27
N PHE A 537 3.49 23.61 -16.19
CA PHE A 537 3.76 22.47 -15.33
C PHE A 537 3.11 21.21 -15.91
N THR A 538 3.98 20.34 -16.42
CA THR A 538 3.66 19.07 -17.05
C THR A 538 2.99 18.10 -16.07
N ASN A 539 1.85 17.51 -16.48
CA ASN A 539 1.22 16.32 -15.90
C ASN A 539 0.66 16.43 -14.46
N GLY A 540 0.30 17.62 -14.01
CA GLY A 540 -0.58 17.82 -12.84
C GLY A 540 0.10 17.89 -11.46
N ILE A 541 1.32 17.38 -11.27
CA ILE A 541 2.08 17.53 -10.00
C ILE A 541 2.83 18.87 -9.98
N GLY A 542 2.72 19.60 -8.88
CA GLY A 542 3.42 20.86 -8.63
C GLY A 542 2.60 21.85 -7.82
N GLU A 543 3.25 22.89 -7.31
CA GLU A 543 2.60 23.91 -6.50
C GLU A 543 1.77 24.89 -7.34
N ASN A 544 0.57 25.20 -6.86
CA ASN A 544 -0.31 26.27 -7.36
C ASN A 544 -0.50 26.22 -8.89
N GLN A 545 -0.87 25.05 -9.40
CA GLN A 545 -1.22 24.82 -10.79
C GLN A 545 -2.44 25.66 -11.18
N ASP A 546 -2.45 26.16 -12.41
CA ASP A 546 -3.62 26.75 -13.07
C ASP A 546 -3.55 26.46 -14.57
N ASN A 547 -3.88 25.22 -14.91
CA ASN A 547 -3.89 24.73 -16.29
C ASN A 547 -5.22 24.05 -16.63
N ASN A 548 -5.30 23.49 -17.84
CA ASN A 548 -6.50 22.82 -18.32
C ASN A 548 -6.88 21.59 -17.50
N ASP A 549 -5.93 20.98 -16.80
CA ASP A 549 -6.13 19.76 -16.02
C ASP A 549 -6.42 20.12 -14.56
N VAL A 550 -5.52 20.86 -13.92
CA VAL A 550 -5.49 21.05 -12.47
C VAL A 550 -5.51 22.54 -12.11
N PHE A 551 -6.34 22.88 -11.13
CA PHE A 551 -6.20 24.10 -10.35
C PHE A 551 -5.85 23.77 -8.90
N GLY A 552 -4.79 24.38 -8.36
CA GLY A 552 -4.27 24.16 -7.01
C GLY A 552 -3.03 23.26 -6.96
N THR A 553 -2.71 22.69 -5.78
CA THR A 553 -1.46 21.95 -5.59
C THR A 553 -1.70 20.45 -5.50
N ILE A 554 -1.02 19.67 -6.35
CA ILE A 554 -0.86 18.22 -6.20
C ILE A 554 0.59 17.96 -5.82
N SER A 555 0.79 17.26 -4.71
CA SER A 555 2.11 16.85 -4.23
C SER A 555 2.46 15.45 -4.74
N ALA A 556 3.75 15.19 -4.96
CA ALA A 556 4.24 13.81 -5.04
C ALA A 556 4.01 13.09 -3.69
N PRO A 557 3.97 11.74 -3.64
CA PRO A 557 4.02 11.03 -2.37
C PRO A 557 5.23 11.49 -1.54
N PRO A 558 5.10 11.54 -0.21
CA PRO A 558 6.29 11.57 0.63
C PRO A 558 7.11 10.32 0.35
N ASN A 559 8.44 10.46 0.24
CA ASN A 559 9.33 9.31 0.12
C ASN A 559 9.09 8.35 1.29
N THR A 560 9.28 7.06 1.07
CA THR A 560 9.35 6.00 2.07
C THR A 560 10.74 5.39 2.00
N ALA A 561 11.36 5.13 3.16
CA ALA A 561 12.68 4.52 3.18
C ALA A 561 12.66 3.11 2.56
N PRO A 562 13.72 2.74 1.81
CA PRO A 562 13.80 1.42 1.21
C PRO A 562 14.05 0.34 2.27
N SER A 563 13.91 -0.92 1.87
CA SER A 563 14.24 -2.09 2.67
C SER A 563 15.09 -3.08 1.88
N LEU A 564 16.05 -3.71 2.57
CA LEU A 564 16.78 -4.87 2.07
C LEU A 564 16.15 -6.14 2.66
N THR A 565 15.49 -6.93 1.82
CA THR A 565 14.74 -8.12 2.23
C THR A 565 15.63 -9.32 2.56
N GLY A 566 16.94 -9.22 2.33
CA GLY A 566 17.91 -10.26 2.62
C GLY A 566 19.36 -9.77 2.58
N ASN A 567 20.25 -10.63 3.08
CA ASN A 567 21.69 -10.42 3.01
C ASN A 567 22.24 -10.74 1.61
N ALA A 568 23.36 -10.13 1.25
CA ALA A 568 24.07 -10.41 0.01
C ALA A 568 25.34 -11.25 0.25
N THR A 569 25.72 -12.03 -0.75
CA THR A 569 26.91 -12.88 -0.70
C THR A 569 27.68 -12.77 -2.01
N LEU A 570 28.95 -12.40 -1.94
CA LEU A 570 29.87 -12.50 -3.06
C LEU A 570 30.21 -13.96 -3.34
N ALA A 571 30.48 -14.27 -4.60
CA ALA A 571 30.95 -15.59 -5.00
C ALA A 571 32.19 -16.01 -4.19
N GLU A 572 32.26 -17.29 -3.85
CA GLU A 572 33.42 -17.90 -3.20
C GLU A 572 34.70 -17.71 -4.05
N ILE A 573 35.82 -17.43 -3.38
CA ILE A 573 37.15 -17.31 -3.99
C ILE A 573 38.15 -18.20 -3.27
N ALA A 574 39.32 -18.41 -3.89
CA ALA A 574 40.44 -19.14 -3.28
C ALA A 574 41.29 -18.22 -2.39
N GLU A 575 41.91 -18.77 -1.34
CA GLU A 575 42.73 -18.00 -0.37
C GLU A 575 43.90 -17.22 -0.96
N ASP A 576 44.46 -17.66 -2.08
CA ASP A 576 45.54 -16.95 -2.77
C ASP A 576 45.07 -16.10 -3.97
N THR A 577 43.78 -15.77 -4.02
CA THR A 577 43.24 -14.94 -5.09
C THR A 577 43.71 -13.49 -4.94
N VAL A 578 44.74 -13.12 -5.70
CA VAL A 578 45.32 -11.76 -5.66
C VAL A 578 44.54 -10.69 -6.44
N ASN A 579 43.65 -11.09 -7.34
CA ASN A 579 42.81 -10.15 -8.10
C ASN A 579 41.36 -10.64 -8.28
N PRO A 580 40.55 -10.68 -7.21
CA PRO A 580 39.15 -11.06 -7.30
C PRO A 580 38.36 -10.07 -8.18
N ASN A 581 37.45 -10.59 -9.01
CA ASN A 581 36.68 -9.79 -9.96
C ASN A 581 35.65 -8.84 -9.31
N GLY A 582 35.16 -9.21 -8.12
CA GLY A 582 34.08 -8.54 -7.42
C GLY A 582 32.73 -8.57 -8.15
N SER A 583 31.75 -7.90 -7.57
CA SER A 583 30.39 -7.76 -8.11
C SER A 583 29.88 -6.35 -7.90
N THR A 584 29.04 -5.86 -8.81
CA THR A 584 28.36 -4.57 -8.62
C THR A 584 27.35 -4.65 -7.48
N ILE A 585 27.10 -3.54 -6.79
CA ILE A 585 26.08 -3.47 -5.75
C ILE A 585 24.69 -3.84 -6.30
N THR A 586 24.33 -3.38 -7.50
CA THR A 586 23.08 -3.79 -8.16
C THR A 586 22.96 -5.30 -8.27
N SER A 587 24.00 -6.00 -8.73
CA SER A 587 23.96 -7.47 -8.85
C SER A 587 23.94 -8.20 -7.50
N LEU A 588 24.47 -7.59 -6.43
CA LEU A 588 24.51 -8.20 -5.10
C LEU A 588 23.15 -8.17 -4.40
N PHE A 589 22.37 -7.13 -4.67
CA PHE A 589 21.04 -6.94 -4.07
C PHE A 589 19.90 -7.11 -5.08
N ASP A 590 20.17 -7.73 -6.23
CA ASP A 590 19.14 -8.06 -7.20
C ASP A 590 18.08 -8.98 -6.55
N GLY A 591 16.82 -8.57 -6.63
CA GLY A 591 15.71 -9.23 -5.92
C GLY A 591 15.67 -9.07 -4.39
N ASN A 592 16.66 -8.42 -3.79
CA ASN A 592 16.73 -8.16 -2.34
C ASN A 592 16.43 -6.71 -1.96
N PHE A 593 16.20 -5.81 -2.92
CA PHE A 593 15.74 -4.45 -2.68
C PHE A 593 14.22 -4.36 -2.83
N SER A 594 13.56 -3.71 -1.89
CA SER A 594 12.14 -3.38 -1.95
C SER A 594 11.88 -2.00 -1.40
N ASP A 595 10.89 -1.32 -1.95
CA ASP A 595 10.45 -0.01 -1.50
C ASP A 595 8.94 0.09 -1.70
N VAL A 596 8.28 0.84 -0.83
CA VAL A 596 6.84 1.13 -0.92
C VAL A 596 6.57 2.15 -2.02
N ASP A 597 7.56 2.98 -2.37
CA ASP A 597 7.40 4.03 -3.36
C ASP A 597 7.37 3.48 -4.80
N PRO A 598 6.41 3.92 -5.63
CA PRO A 598 6.32 3.51 -7.02
C PRO A 598 7.55 3.97 -7.82
N ASP A 599 8.04 3.11 -8.71
CA ASP A 599 9.26 3.33 -9.51
C ASP A 599 10.55 3.56 -8.70
N SER A 600 10.57 3.18 -7.42
CA SER A 600 11.79 3.20 -6.62
C SER A 600 12.82 2.18 -7.13
N SER A 601 14.09 2.51 -6.94
CA SER A 601 15.21 1.68 -7.35
C SER A 601 16.42 1.89 -6.43
N LEU A 602 17.23 0.85 -6.28
CA LEU A 602 18.48 0.92 -5.52
C LEU A 602 19.46 1.87 -6.23
N SER A 603 19.70 3.04 -5.65
CA SER A 603 20.72 3.97 -6.14
C SER A 603 22.10 3.70 -5.58
N GLY A 604 22.18 3.04 -4.43
CA GLY A 604 23.43 2.64 -3.82
C GLY A 604 23.26 2.09 -2.41
N ILE A 605 24.38 2.02 -1.68
CA ILE A 605 24.41 1.59 -0.28
C ILE A 605 25.27 2.56 0.54
N ALA A 606 24.99 2.60 1.84
CA ALA A 606 25.86 3.22 2.84
C ALA A 606 26.51 2.12 3.68
N VAL A 607 27.83 1.98 3.61
CA VAL A 607 28.56 0.97 4.39
C VAL A 607 28.81 1.52 5.79
N VAL A 608 28.17 0.93 6.79
CA VAL A 608 28.20 1.37 8.21
C VAL A 608 29.03 0.47 9.10
N GLY A 609 29.32 -0.76 8.67
CA GLY A 609 30.16 -1.69 9.43
C GLY A 609 31.19 -2.38 8.55
N ASN A 610 32.44 -2.40 9.01
CA ASN A 610 33.52 -3.20 8.46
C ASN A 610 34.41 -3.69 9.60
N THR A 611 34.22 -4.94 10.01
CA THR A 611 34.90 -5.51 11.19
C THR A 611 35.99 -6.53 10.84
N SER A 612 36.19 -6.82 9.54
CA SER A 612 37.21 -7.75 9.06
C SER A 612 38.62 -7.32 9.49
N ASP A 613 39.40 -8.27 10.00
CA ASP A 613 40.80 -8.06 10.33
C ASP A 613 41.63 -8.02 9.03
N ALA A 614 42.08 -6.83 8.65
CA ALA A 614 42.88 -6.59 7.45
C ALA A 614 44.21 -7.36 7.40
N SER A 615 44.74 -7.77 8.56
CA SER A 615 46.02 -8.46 8.69
C SER A 615 45.88 -9.97 8.83
N ALA A 616 44.76 -10.45 9.37
CA ALA A 616 44.52 -11.88 9.59
C ALA A 616 43.59 -12.52 8.55
N GLN A 617 42.58 -11.79 8.08
CA GLN A 617 41.55 -12.30 7.16
C GLN A 617 41.70 -11.72 5.75
N GLY A 618 41.80 -10.39 5.64
CA GLY A 618 41.79 -9.69 4.35
C GLY A 618 41.05 -8.37 4.39
N ARG A 619 40.95 -7.72 3.23
CA ARG A 619 40.39 -6.38 3.10
C ARG A 619 39.17 -6.37 2.19
N TRP A 620 38.10 -5.76 2.66
CA TRP A 620 37.00 -5.32 1.81
C TRP A 620 37.42 -4.11 0.97
N GLN A 621 37.16 -4.17 -0.33
CA GLN A 621 37.55 -3.16 -1.29
C GLN A 621 36.41 -2.79 -2.22
N TYR A 622 36.42 -1.54 -2.70
CA TYR A 622 35.49 -1.03 -3.70
C TYR A 622 36.24 -0.48 -4.94
N SER A 623 35.55 -0.48 -6.08
CA SER A 623 36.06 0.08 -7.34
C SER A 623 34.95 0.74 -8.14
N ILE A 624 35.19 1.96 -8.61
CA ILE A 624 34.26 2.77 -9.40
C ILE A 624 34.45 2.60 -10.92
N ASP A 625 35.64 2.18 -11.34
CA ASP A 625 36.02 1.98 -12.75
C ASP A 625 36.20 0.49 -13.11
N GLY A 626 36.21 -0.39 -12.11
CA GLY A 626 36.39 -1.82 -12.25
C GLY A 626 37.85 -2.28 -12.26
N ASP A 627 38.81 -1.35 -12.29
CA ASP A 627 40.24 -1.62 -12.45
C ASP A 627 41.04 -1.19 -11.21
N ASN A 628 40.73 -0.02 -10.65
CA ASN A 628 41.39 0.54 -9.48
C ASN A 628 40.58 0.26 -8.21
N TRP A 629 41.22 -0.40 -7.24
CA TRP A 629 40.57 -0.87 -6.02
C TRP A 629 41.07 -0.09 -4.80
N ASN A 630 40.12 0.38 -3.99
CA ASN A 630 40.36 1.14 -2.77
C ASN A 630 39.85 0.35 -1.57
N ASP A 631 40.57 0.40 -0.45
CA ASP A 631 40.13 -0.21 0.80
C ASP A 631 38.95 0.59 1.39
N ILE A 632 37.91 -0.10 1.88
CA ILE A 632 36.75 0.56 2.52
C ILE A 632 37.16 1.27 3.82
N GLY A 633 38.15 0.73 4.55
CA GLY A 633 38.63 1.33 5.78
C GLY A 633 37.63 1.25 6.93
N THR A 634 37.76 2.17 7.90
CA THR A 634 36.86 2.27 9.06
C THR A 634 35.62 3.07 8.71
N VAL A 635 34.45 2.52 9.04
CA VAL A 635 33.13 3.13 8.85
C VAL A 635 32.29 2.94 10.12
N ALA A 636 31.29 3.79 10.29
CA ALA A 636 30.29 3.80 11.36
C ALA A 636 29.06 4.56 10.87
N ASP A 637 27.97 4.59 11.63
CA ASP A 637 26.75 5.31 11.24
C ASP A 637 27.00 6.79 10.96
N GLU A 638 27.83 7.48 11.75
CA GLU A 638 28.12 8.91 11.55
C GLU A 638 29.08 9.21 10.38
N ILE A 639 29.74 8.18 9.83
CA ILE A 639 30.76 8.30 8.77
C ILE A 639 30.64 7.16 7.76
N ALA A 640 29.42 6.79 7.39
CA ALA A 640 29.13 5.67 6.51
C ALA A 640 29.63 5.94 5.08
N LEU A 641 30.33 4.98 4.46
CA LEU A 641 30.85 5.16 3.10
C LEU A 641 29.71 4.98 2.07
N ALA A 642 29.37 6.04 1.34
CA ALA A 642 28.33 6.00 0.32
C ALA A 642 28.87 5.51 -1.03
N LEU A 643 28.35 4.37 -1.51
CA LEU A 643 28.74 3.74 -2.77
C LEU A 643 27.53 3.62 -3.71
N SER A 644 27.68 4.02 -4.97
CA SER A 644 26.60 3.93 -5.95
C SER A 644 26.31 2.48 -6.36
N ALA A 645 25.12 2.21 -6.88
CA ALA A 645 24.69 0.87 -7.30
C ALA A 645 25.63 0.22 -8.35
N ASN A 646 26.31 1.05 -9.15
CA ASN A 646 27.27 0.60 -10.17
C ASN A 646 28.68 0.29 -9.60
N THR A 647 28.96 0.65 -8.35
CA THR A 647 30.27 0.42 -7.73
C THR A 647 30.46 -1.08 -7.52
N LYS A 648 31.66 -1.58 -7.85
CA LYS A 648 32.04 -2.97 -7.58
C LYS A 648 32.58 -3.12 -6.16
N LEU A 649 32.20 -4.21 -5.52
CA LEU A 649 32.73 -4.67 -4.23
C LEU A 649 33.46 -6.00 -4.38
N ARG A 650 34.54 -6.17 -3.61
CA ARG A 650 35.24 -7.45 -3.46
C ARG A 650 35.84 -7.60 -2.07
N PHE A 651 36.21 -8.83 -1.74
CA PHE A 651 37.10 -9.14 -0.63
C PHE A 651 38.45 -9.62 -1.18
N LEU A 652 39.55 -9.06 -0.70
CA LEU A 652 40.92 -9.49 -1.02
C LEU A 652 41.52 -10.21 0.20
N PRO A 653 41.63 -11.56 0.18
CA PRO A 653 42.13 -12.32 1.32
C PRO A 653 43.62 -12.06 1.57
N VAL A 654 44.04 -12.19 2.83
CA VAL A 654 45.46 -12.38 3.16
C VAL A 654 45.87 -13.78 2.69
N ALA A 655 47.12 -13.95 2.24
CA ALA A 655 47.63 -15.24 1.83
C ALA A 655 47.39 -16.31 2.91
N ASN A 656 46.95 -17.50 2.47
CA ASN A 656 46.67 -18.67 3.31
C ASN A 656 45.52 -18.48 4.32
N TYR A 657 44.68 -17.44 4.15
CA TYR A 657 43.44 -17.31 4.91
C TYR A 657 42.30 -18.03 4.19
N ASN A 658 41.78 -19.09 4.79
CA ASN A 658 40.53 -19.74 4.40
C ASN A 658 39.47 -19.63 5.49
N GLY A 659 38.20 -19.67 5.10
CA GLY A 659 37.04 -19.51 5.98
C GLY A 659 36.11 -18.37 5.57
N THR A 660 35.34 -17.84 6.51
CA THR A 660 34.39 -16.74 6.30
C THR A 660 34.92 -15.49 6.98
N PRO A 661 35.34 -14.45 6.24
CA PRO A 661 35.75 -13.18 6.85
C PRO A 661 34.54 -12.47 7.44
N ASP A 662 34.78 -11.54 8.36
CA ASP A 662 33.70 -10.75 8.93
C ASP A 662 33.03 -9.89 7.85
N SER A 663 31.70 -9.83 7.90
CA SER A 663 30.88 -9.19 6.87
C SER A 663 30.90 -7.67 6.95
N LEU A 664 30.51 -7.04 5.83
CA LEU A 664 30.11 -5.63 5.85
C LEU A 664 28.66 -5.50 6.34
N SER A 665 28.35 -4.42 7.04
CA SER A 665 26.98 -4.00 7.36
C SER A 665 26.62 -2.76 6.55
N VAL A 666 25.45 -2.74 5.93
CA VAL A 666 25.06 -1.70 4.97
C VAL A 666 23.59 -1.29 5.11
N HIS A 667 23.29 -0.01 4.89
CA HIS A 667 21.94 0.47 4.56
C HIS A 667 21.76 0.56 3.04
N ALA A 668 20.53 0.40 2.55
CA ALA A 668 20.17 0.73 1.18
C ALA A 668 19.87 2.23 1.03
N LEU A 669 20.17 2.75 -0.15
CA LEU A 669 19.85 4.11 -0.58
C LEU A 669 18.97 4.04 -1.83
N ASP A 670 17.78 4.63 -1.78
CA ASP A 670 16.83 4.69 -2.91
C ASP A 670 17.18 5.81 -3.90
N ASN A 671 16.38 5.96 -4.95
CA ASN A 671 16.53 6.96 -6.01
C ASN A 671 16.13 8.40 -5.66
N THR A 672 15.67 8.65 -4.44
CA THR A 672 15.50 10.01 -3.90
C THR A 672 16.71 10.48 -3.11
N TYR A 673 17.68 9.59 -2.82
CA TYR A 673 18.93 9.96 -2.18
C TYR A 673 19.73 10.97 -3.04
N SER A 674 20.09 12.11 -2.44
CA SER A 674 20.76 13.24 -3.10
C SER A 674 22.11 13.64 -2.48
N GLY A 675 22.59 12.90 -1.46
CA GLY A 675 23.84 13.20 -0.74
C GLY A 675 25.12 12.94 -1.53
N GLY A 676 25.02 12.36 -2.74
CA GLY A 676 26.15 12.02 -3.60
C GLY A 676 26.82 10.70 -3.23
N PHE A 677 27.61 10.17 -4.16
CA PHE A 677 28.31 8.89 -4.02
C PHE A 677 29.82 9.07 -4.16
N THR A 678 30.57 8.11 -3.62
CA THR A 678 32.02 8.04 -3.79
C THR A 678 32.39 7.96 -5.27
N GLU A 679 33.22 8.90 -5.70
CA GLU A 679 33.89 8.92 -7.01
C GLU A 679 35.40 8.88 -6.76
N ASN A 680 36.14 9.91 -7.20
CA ASN A 680 37.60 10.00 -7.02
C ASN A 680 38.03 10.17 -5.55
N ASN A 681 37.14 10.73 -4.70
CA ASN A 681 37.36 10.86 -3.26
C ASN A 681 36.22 10.15 -2.52
N PRO A 682 36.51 9.49 -1.37
CA PRO A 682 35.48 8.91 -0.51
C PRO A 682 34.44 9.95 -0.08
N VAL A 683 33.16 9.60 -0.20
CA VAL A 683 32.05 10.36 0.35
C VAL A 683 31.50 9.60 1.54
N THR A 684 31.55 10.23 2.72
CA THR A 684 30.95 9.69 3.94
C THR A 684 29.70 10.46 4.31
N ILE A 685 28.66 9.75 4.75
CA ILE A 685 27.39 10.32 5.19
C ILE A 685 27.03 9.87 6.60
N ASP A 686 26.19 10.65 7.26
CA ASP A 686 25.60 10.30 8.56
C ASP A 686 24.28 9.55 8.32
N THR A 687 24.20 8.29 8.74
CA THR A 687 23.03 7.42 8.63
C THR A 687 22.24 7.32 9.93
N THR A 688 22.53 8.14 10.95
CA THR A 688 21.79 8.11 12.23
C THR A 688 20.34 8.56 12.09
N GLU A 689 20.03 9.37 11.07
CA GLU A 689 18.67 9.66 10.63
C GLU A 689 18.31 8.73 9.44
N ASN A 690 17.55 7.67 9.71
CA ASN A 690 17.16 6.67 8.72
C ASN A 690 15.70 6.20 8.89
N GLY A 691 15.21 5.40 7.94
CA GLY A 691 13.84 4.88 7.95
C GLY A 691 12.77 5.92 7.64
N ASN A 692 11.51 5.57 7.88
CA ASN A 692 10.35 6.44 7.70
C ASN A 692 10.29 7.07 6.30
N SER A 693 10.54 8.37 6.19
CA SER A 693 10.49 9.14 4.93
C SER A 693 11.86 9.58 4.41
N THR A 694 12.93 9.05 5.00
CA THR A 694 14.29 9.26 4.50
C THR A 694 14.53 8.38 3.28
N SER A 695 15.63 8.61 2.56
CA SER A 695 16.09 7.77 1.45
C SER A 695 16.99 6.60 1.90
N ILE A 696 17.10 6.38 3.21
CA ILE A 696 18.04 5.44 3.84
C ILE A 696 17.24 4.36 4.57
N SER A 697 17.51 3.08 4.29
CA SER A 697 16.80 1.98 4.95
C SER A 697 16.91 2.03 6.48
N ALA A 698 15.86 1.65 7.20
CA ALA A 698 15.91 1.60 8.67
C ALA A 698 16.83 0.47 9.16
N ASP A 699 16.66 -0.73 8.58
CA ASP A 699 17.45 -1.90 8.92
C ASP A 699 18.70 -1.98 8.04
N THR A 700 19.74 -2.61 8.60
CA THR A 700 20.97 -2.96 7.86
C THR A 700 20.91 -4.39 7.34
N ALA A 701 21.50 -4.62 6.16
CA ALA A 701 21.83 -5.96 5.66
C ALA A 701 23.33 -6.22 5.74
N THR A 702 23.74 -7.49 5.63
CA THR A 702 25.16 -7.85 5.56
C THR A 702 25.60 -8.27 4.17
N ILE A 703 26.85 -7.98 3.83
CA ILE A 703 27.54 -8.52 2.65
C ILE A 703 28.64 -9.49 3.11
N SER A 704 28.57 -10.74 2.68
CA SER A 704 29.50 -11.80 3.09
C SER A 704 30.19 -12.47 1.90
N THR A 705 31.21 -13.29 2.16
CA THR A 705 31.86 -14.16 1.17
C THR A 705 32.46 -15.38 1.88
N SER A 706 32.91 -16.38 1.13
CA SER A 706 33.72 -17.48 1.67
C SER A 706 35.02 -17.61 0.90
N ILE A 707 36.06 -18.01 1.61
CA ILE A 707 37.39 -18.24 1.08
C ILE A 707 37.69 -19.73 1.21
N SER A 708 37.83 -20.38 0.06
CA SER A 708 38.16 -21.79 -0.07
C SER A 708 39.66 -22.00 0.12
N ALA A 709 40.01 -23.06 0.85
CA ALA A 709 41.39 -23.47 0.98
C ALA A 709 41.96 -23.95 -0.37
N VAL A 710 43.17 -23.54 -0.70
CA VAL A 710 43.95 -24.04 -1.81
C VAL A 710 45.20 -24.67 -1.24
N ASN A 711 45.40 -25.93 -1.58
CA ASN A 711 46.56 -26.65 -1.09
C ASN A 711 47.87 -25.98 -1.55
N ASP A 712 48.75 -25.70 -0.61
CA ASP A 712 50.07 -25.13 -0.77
C ASP A 712 51.19 -26.18 -0.85
N ALA A 713 52.40 -25.71 -1.17
CA ALA A 713 53.59 -26.55 -1.17
C ALA A 713 54.29 -26.48 0.20
N PRO A 714 54.76 -27.62 0.75
CA PRO A 714 55.55 -27.61 1.96
C PRO A 714 56.82 -26.77 1.86
N THR A 715 57.17 -26.07 2.93
CA THR A 715 58.35 -25.19 3.07
C THR A 715 59.22 -25.59 4.26
N ASP A 716 60.35 -24.90 4.46
CA ASP A 716 61.27 -25.05 5.59
C ASP A 716 61.70 -26.50 5.90
N LEU A 717 62.01 -27.26 4.85
CA LEU A 717 62.56 -28.60 4.98
C LEU A 717 63.93 -28.55 5.66
N GLU A 718 64.01 -28.93 6.93
CA GLU A 718 65.22 -28.99 7.75
C GLU A 718 65.52 -30.42 8.23
N LEU A 719 66.80 -30.75 8.45
CA LEU A 719 67.25 -32.01 9.03
C LEU A 719 67.96 -31.72 10.36
N SER A 720 67.48 -32.32 11.45
CA SER A 720 67.94 -32.00 12.81
C SER A 720 69.44 -32.25 13.08
N ALA A 721 70.08 -33.10 12.28
CA ALA A 721 71.51 -33.34 12.31
C ALA A 721 71.97 -33.90 10.95
N ASN A 722 73.11 -33.42 10.46
CA ASN A 722 73.69 -33.79 9.17
C ASN A 722 75.04 -34.52 9.30
N THR A 723 75.37 -35.03 10.49
CA THR A 723 76.62 -35.75 10.74
C THR A 723 76.35 -37.06 11.44
N VAL A 724 77.12 -38.09 11.10
CA VAL A 724 77.05 -39.42 11.72
C VAL A 724 78.46 -40.03 11.81
N ASN A 725 78.68 -40.93 12.77
CA ASN A 725 79.96 -41.60 12.95
C ASN A 725 80.32 -42.48 11.73
N ASP A 726 81.61 -42.52 11.35
CA ASP A 726 82.14 -43.23 10.19
C ASP A 726 82.06 -44.77 10.31
N GLU A 727 81.73 -45.28 11.49
CA GLU A 727 81.49 -46.71 11.80
C GLU A 727 80.04 -46.98 12.25
N ALA A 728 79.10 -46.09 11.96
CA ALA A 728 77.71 -46.24 12.36
C ALA A 728 77.07 -47.52 11.79
N ALA A 729 76.45 -48.30 12.68
CA ALA A 729 75.73 -49.51 12.30
C ALA A 729 74.50 -49.21 11.43
N ALA A 730 74.01 -50.21 10.70
CA ALA A 730 72.74 -50.11 9.99
C ALA A 730 71.61 -49.66 10.93
N ASN A 731 70.69 -48.86 10.42
CA ASN A 731 69.57 -48.24 11.13
C ASN A 731 69.95 -47.16 12.17
N THR A 732 71.22 -46.75 12.25
CA THR A 732 71.60 -45.57 13.05
C THR A 732 70.88 -44.34 12.49
N VAL A 733 70.16 -43.62 13.36
CA VAL A 733 69.48 -42.36 13.01
C VAL A 733 70.52 -41.25 12.88
N ILE A 734 70.47 -40.53 11.76
CA ILE A 734 71.32 -39.38 11.47
C ILE A 734 70.64 -38.11 11.95
N GLY A 735 69.38 -37.93 11.59
CA GLY A 735 68.57 -36.78 11.94
C GLY A 735 67.11 -37.01 11.59
N THR A 736 66.26 -36.08 12.02
CA THR A 736 64.83 -36.07 11.74
C THR A 736 64.51 -34.89 10.84
N PHE A 737 63.74 -35.12 9.79
CA PHE A 737 63.21 -34.07 8.94
C PHE A 737 62.07 -33.34 9.63
N ASN A 738 62.10 -32.02 9.55
CA ASN A 738 61.03 -31.13 9.96
C ASN A 738 60.70 -30.22 8.79
N SER A 739 59.42 -29.87 8.63
CA SER A 739 58.92 -29.00 7.57
C SER A 739 57.69 -28.26 8.07
N THR A 740 57.33 -27.18 7.41
CA THR A 740 56.10 -26.44 7.67
C THR A 740 55.26 -26.40 6.41
N ASP A 741 53.94 -26.41 6.56
CA ASP A 741 53.00 -26.17 5.47
C ASP A 741 52.03 -25.09 5.92
N PRO A 742 51.69 -24.11 5.07
CA PRO A 742 50.56 -23.23 5.31
C PRO A 742 49.23 -23.97 5.53
N ASP A 743 49.05 -25.16 4.93
CA ASP A 743 47.86 -25.99 5.08
C ASP A 743 47.75 -26.60 6.49
N GLN A 744 46.58 -26.43 7.12
CA GLN A 744 46.36 -26.89 8.48
C GLN A 744 46.17 -28.43 8.56
N ASN A 745 46.87 -29.08 9.49
CA ASN A 745 46.87 -30.54 9.72
C ASN A 745 47.52 -31.38 8.61
N ASP A 746 48.44 -30.78 7.87
CA ASP A 746 49.13 -31.47 6.79
C ASP A 746 50.03 -32.62 7.26
N ILE A 747 50.09 -33.68 6.45
CA ILE A 747 50.90 -34.88 6.73
C ILE A 747 52.06 -34.92 5.75
N PHE A 748 53.30 -34.89 6.25
CA PHE A 748 54.48 -34.87 5.40
C PHE A 748 55.01 -36.26 5.05
N ALA A 749 55.40 -36.45 3.78
CA ALA A 749 56.17 -37.60 3.30
C ALA A 749 57.52 -37.17 2.74
N TYR A 750 58.55 -37.90 3.14
CA TYR A 750 59.94 -37.63 2.80
C TYR A 750 60.49 -38.75 1.92
N SER A 751 61.20 -38.40 0.85
CA SER A 751 61.81 -39.38 -0.06
C SER A 751 63.19 -38.94 -0.54
N LEU A 752 64.07 -39.92 -0.78
CA LEU A 752 65.32 -39.69 -1.49
C LEU A 752 65.05 -39.73 -2.99
N VAL A 753 65.72 -38.87 -3.73
CA VAL A 753 65.54 -38.79 -5.19
C VAL A 753 66.82 -38.79 -5.97
N SER A 754 66.74 -39.38 -7.16
CA SER A 754 67.80 -39.35 -8.13
C SER A 754 67.99 -37.94 -8.73
N GLY A 755 69.24 -37.54 -8.95
CA GLY A 755 69.61 -36.19 -9.37
C GLY A 755 71.11 -35.91 -9.33
N ILE A 756 71.49 -34.65 -9.57
CA ILE A 756 72.90 -34.21 -9.46
C ILE A 756 73.35 -34.37 -8.01
N ASP A 757 74.45 -35.09 -7.78
CA ASP A 757 75.00 -35.39 -6.46
C ASP A 757 74.23 -36.46 -5.63
N ASP A 758 73.48 -37.38 -6.27
CA ASP A 758 72.71 -38.45 -5.60
C ASP A 758 73.50 -39.75 -5.32
N THR A 759 74.81 -39.75 -5.58
CA THR A 759 75.62 -40.98 -5.68
C THR A 759 75.60 -41.83 -4.39
N ASP A 760 75.41 -41.16 -3.26
CA ASP A 760 75.39 -41.78 -1.93
C ASP A 760 73.99 -42.08 -1.40
N ASN A 761 72.91 -41.75 -2.12
CA ASN A 761 71.53 -41.98 -1.66
C ASN A 761 71.26 -43.45 -1.29
N ASN A 762 71.93 -44.40 -1.96
CA ASN A 762 71.81 -45.83 -1.65
C ASN A 762 72.35 -46.22 -0.26
N ALA A 763 73.16 -45.37 0.37
CA ALA A 763 73.69 -45.57 1.72
C ALA A 763 72.70 -45.14 2.82
N PHE A 764 71.57 -44.53 2.46
CA PHE A 764 70.59 -43.99 3.38
C PHE A 764 69.19 -44.57 3.13
N THR A 765 68.36 -44.53 4.16
CA THR A 765 66.94 -44.85 4.08
C THR A 765 66.15 -43.86 4.93
N ILE A 766 64.89 -43.64 4.58
CA ILE A 766 63.98 -42.78 5.33
C ILE A 766 62.88 -43.67 5.92
N ASP A 767 62.69 -43.54 7.22
CA ASP A 767 61.62 -44.21 7.97
C ASP A 767 60.77 -43.16 8.68
N GLY A 768 59.53 -42.96 8.19
CA GLY A 768 58.70 -41.81 8.55
C GLY A 768 59.38 -40.50 8.16
N ASN A 769 59.75 -39.69 9.16
CA ASN A 769 60.53 -38.47 9.00
C ASN A 769 61.99 -38.62 9.45
N THR A 770 62.50 -39.83 9.70
CA THR A 770 63.88 -40.02 10.17
C THR A 770 64.81 -40.52 9.07
N LEU A 771 65.95 -39.87 8.91
CA LEU A 771 67.03 -40.31 8.02
C LEU A 771 67.93 -41.31 8.76
N LYS A 772 68.16 -42.49 8.17
CA LYS A 772 68.93 -43.58 8.76
C LYS A 772 69.99 -44.12 7.80
N ILE A 773 71.04 -44.72 8.36
CA ILE A 773 72.02 -45.52 7.59
C ILE A 773 71.37 -46.82 7.11
N SER A 774 71.39 -47.09 5.79
CA SER A 774 70.72 -48.27 5.21
C SER A 774 71.47 -49.59 5.44
N ARG A 775 72.80 -49.52 5.62
CA ARG A 775 73.67 -50.68 5.88
C ARG A 775 74.95 -50.27 6.59
N SER A 776 75.48 -51.14 7.45
CA SER A 776 76.78 -50.92 8.11
C SER A 776 77.87 -50.80 7.04
N GLN A 777 78.48 -49.63 6.94
CA GLN A 777 79.55 -49.31 6.00
C GLN A 777 80.60 -48.48 6.72
N THR A 778 81.88 -48.78 6.49
CA THR A 778 82.97 -47.89 6.84
C THR A 778 83.10 -46.83 5.75
N PHE A 779 82.71 -45.60 6.05
CA PHE A 779 82.91 -44.48 5.13
C PHE A 779 84.42 -44.12 5.13
N PRO A 780 85.08 -44.00 3.96
CA PRO A 780 86.50 -43.68 3.94
C PRO A 780 86.75 -42.31 4.61
N LYS A 781 87.68 -42.29 5.57
CA LYS A 781 88.01 -41.17 6.48
C LYS A 781 88.70 -39.97 5.80
N ARG A 782 88.21 -39.55 4.63
CA ARG A 782 88.57 -38.31 3.94
C ARG A 782 87.30 -37.48 3.77
N ALA A 783 87.36 -36.23 4.23
CA ALA A 783 86.30 -35.24 4.26
C ALA A 783 85.64 -34.98 2.89
N ILE A 784 84.75 -35.88 2.49
CA ILE A 784 83.80 -35.68 1.41
C ILE A 784 82.44 -35.64 2.11
N ALA A 785 81.84 -34.45 2.10
CA ALA A 785 80.43 -34.26 2.39
C ALA A 785 79.62 -35.24 1.54
N ASN A 786 79.06 -36.29 2.14
CA ASN A 786 78.17 -37.21 1.44
C ASN A 786 76.89 -36.43 1.16
N LYS A 787 76.64 -36.11 -0.11
CA LYS A 787 75.52 -35.26 -0.48
C LYS A 787 74.25 -36.10 -0.58
N ILE A 788 73.19 -35.63 0.05
CA ILE A 788 71.88 -36.28 0.05
C ILE A 788 70.87 -35.30 -0.54
N ILE A 789 70.16 -35.71 -1.58
CA ILE A 789 69.05 -34.92 -2.14
C ILE A 789 67.76 -35.46 -1.55
N SER A 790 67.10 -34.63 -0.75
CA SER A 790 65.80 -34.95 -0.17
C SER A 790 64.69 -34.20 -0.89
N LYS A 791 63.63 -34.93 -1.22
CA LYS A 791 62.34 -34.42 -1.66
C LYS A 791 61.34 -34.48 -0.53
N LEU A 792 60.63 -33.38 -0.34
CA LEU A 792 59.46 -33.35 0.49
C LEU A 792 58.22 -33.18 -0.38
N LYS A 793 57.20 -33.95 -0.05
CA LYS A 793 55.86 -33.83 -0.59
C LYS A 793 54.89 -33.96 0.59
N SER A 794 53.87 -33.12 0.66
CA SER A 794 52.77 -33.38 1.59
C SER A 794 51.90 -34.51 1.03
N VAL A 795 51.43 -35.41 1.88
CA VAL A 795 50.57 -36.54 1.51
C VAL A 795 49.17 -36.04 1.14
N SER A 796 48.76 -34.89 1.67
CA SER A 796 47.57 -34.14 1.27
C SER A 796 47.78 -33.42 -0.08
N SER A 797 49.03 -33.12 -0.45
CA SER A 797 49.37 -32.31 -1.63
C SER A 797 49.87 -33.09 -2.85
N SER A 798 49.89 -32.42 -4.01
CA SER A 798 50.63 -32.85 -5.21
C SER A 798 51.90 -32.03 -5.47
N ALA A 799 52.08 -30.91 -4.76
CA ALA A 799 53.23 -30.00 -4.87
C ALA A 799 54.46 -30.54 -4.13
N ILE A 800 55.67 -30.24 -4.65
CA ILE A 800 56.92 -30.86 -4.19
C ILE A 800 58.00 -29.78 -4.00
N SER A 801 58.67 -29.81 -2.86
CA SER A 801 59.83 -28.96 -2.53
C SER A 801 61.13 -29.79 -2.48
N TYR A 802 62.26 -29.13 -2.77
CA TYR A 802 63.59 -29.77 -2.90
C TYR A 802 64.63 -29.10 -2.02
N LEU A 803 65.45 -29.89 -1.33
CA LEU A 803 66.66 -29.39 -0.66
C LEU A 803 67.83 -30.38 -0.77
N VAL A 804 69.05 -29.85 -0.87
CA VAL A 804 70.29 -30.61 -0.97
C VAL A 804 71.08 -30.47 0.33
N TYR A 805 71.32 -31.59 1.02
CA TYR A 805 72.15 -31.68 2.21
C TYR A 805 73.57 -32.12 1.86
N ARG A 806 74.55 -31.61 2.62
CA ARG A 806 75.97 -31.92 2.51
C ARG A 806 76.51 -32.47 3.81
#